data_AF-A0AA97GJG2-F1
#
_entry.id   AF-A0AA97GJG2-F1
#
_cell.length_a   1.000
_cell.length_b   1.000
_cell.length_c   1.000
_cell.angle_alpha   90.00
_cell.angle_beta   90.00
_cell.angle_gamma   90.00
#
_symmetry.space_group_name_H-M   'P 1'
#
loop_
_entity.id
_entity.type
_entity.pdbx_description
1 polymer ?
#
loop_
_entity_poly.entity_id
_entity_poly.type
_entity_poly.pdbx_seq_one_letter_code
_entity_poly.pdbx_strand_id
1 'polypeptide(L)'
;MSPVLRMSVLTSAILGVIASAQAQTTEPSPKKNHHDVMTVYATGSERDSFETPMMVTVIKNNSPETQTASTVNDILRKVPGIGVTGTSRANGQDIYMRGFDRRGILTLVDGIRQGTDTGHVNGTFIDPALIKQVEIIRGPSALLYGSGAMGGVIAWETVDAKDLLREGQDHGFRVFTEAATGDHSFGFGGTAFGRSDNLDGLFSFVTKETGNVRMSNGDDMKNKETIGNLLAKGTWQIDDAQKLSGQMRYYNNDANEPKNPQEINVGSDNLKVNRTTRQRDAQITYQIKPGSQEWLNFKVTPYYSDINITAKGQGTPYEGRTQKTYGIKADNRSNFYDLPLASHNLTYGSEAYKQKQTPYANTTQFPDADITFASGFLQDEISLKDLPVSFIVGTRYDHYKATSDGNEDVKKGKWSSKGAVSITPTEWSMLFASYSEAFRAPSMMEMYNDEVHFQMGPIVNRWKPNPNLKPESTRTAEYGFGLRFDDLLMDRDNLQFKASYFDTKAKDYINTYVNVDRYILQNNYTTSINTKRAKIWGWDASMDYKTDYFNWSLAYNHTEGKDESNGKSITSIKPDSVTSNLAVPIADSGFSVGWLGEFTRHTEFNKASKAEQQAGYAVHDFYVSYQGEGQLKGLGTSVVLGNAFDKEYYSSQGIPQDGRNAKLLVSFQW
;
A
#
# COMPACT_ATOMS: atom_id res chain seq x y z
N MET A 1 28.90 -98.15 -19.88
CA MET A 1 28.46 -98.31 -18.48
C MET A 1 27.69 -97.06 -18.10
N SER A 2 26.37 -97.18 -17.91
CA SER A 2 25.55 -96.23 -17.12
C SER A 2 25.89 -96.48 -15.62
N PRO A 3 25.77 -95.56 -14.63
CA PRO A 3 24.66 -94.60 -14.52
C PRO A 3 24.91 -93.21 -13.86
N VAL A 4 24.02 -92.29 -14.27
CA VAL A 4 23.18 -91.36 -13.47
C VAL A 4 23.83 -90.48 -12.38
N LEU A 5 23.77 -89.16 -12.55
CA LEU A 5 23.09 -88.29 -11.56
C LEU A 5 22.34 -87.13 -12.25
N ARG A 6 21.22 -86.77 -11.64
CA ARG A 6 20.07 -86.02 -12.18
C ARG A 6 20.24 -84.49 -12.19
N MET A 7 19.43 -83.87 -13.05
CA MET A 7 19.12 -82.44 -13.20
C MET A 7 18.85 -81.68 -11.88
N SER A 8 19.20 -80.39 -11.87
CA SER A 8 18.26 -79.34 -11.47
C SER A 8 18.51 -78.06 -12.27
N VAL A 9 17.45 -77.58 -12.91
CA VAL A 9 17.34 -76.36 -13.71
C VAL A 9 17.56 -75.14 -12.82
N LEU A 10 18.74 -74.52 -12.86
CA LEU A 10 18.95 -73.16 -12.33
C LEU A 10 20.15 -72.45 -12.99
N THR A 11 20.38 -72.73 -14.27
CA THR A 11 21.50 -72.18 -15.07
C THR A 11 21.01 -71.22 -16.16
N SER A 12 19.97 -70.44 -15.87
CA SER A 12 19.43 -69.39 -16.74
C SER A 12 19.18 -68.08 -15.98
N ALA A 13 20.14 -67.63 -15.17
CA ALA A 13 20.05 -66.35 -14.48
C ALA A 13 21.39 -65.65 -14.15
N ILE A 14 22.48 -65.87 -14.90
CA ILE A 14 23.79 -65.22 -14.58
C ILE A 14 24.51 -64.56 -15.79
N LEU A 15 23.96 -64.57 -17.01
CA LEU A 15 24.61 -63.90 -18.15
C LEU A 15 23.63 -63.04 -18.93
N GLY A 16 23.38 -61.85 -18.40
CA GLY A 16 22.67 -60.79 -19.09
C GLY A 16 22.18 -59.75 -18.11
N VAL A 17 23.05 -58.76 -17.81
CA VAL A 17 22.71 -57.37 -17.49
C VAL A 17 24.00 -56.60 -17.08
N ILE A 18 24.46 -55.73 -18.00
CA ILE A 18 24.93 -54.34 -17.76
C ILE A 18 26.25 -54.23 -16.94
N ALA A 19 27.45 -54.05 -17.49
CA ALA A 19 27.96 -52.94 -18.32
C ALA A 19 27.63 -51.53 -17.75
N SER A 20 28.58 -50.98 -16.98
CA SER A 20 28.73 -49.55 -16.67
C SER A 20 27.73 -48.94 -15.68
N ALA A 21 28.14 -48.85 -14.41
CA ALA A 21 27.64 -47.82 -13.50
C ALA A 21 28.82 -46.95 -13.08
N GLN A 22 28.99 -45.81 -13.77
CA GLN A 22 29.57 -44.63 -13.15
C GLN A 22 28.68 -44.30 -11.94
N ALA A 23 29.27 -44.22 -10.76
CA ALA A 23 28.59 -43.67 -9.60
C ALA A 23 28.28 -42.19 -9.88
N GLN A 24 27.06 -41.91 -10.34
CA GLN A 24 26.44 -40.61 -10.11
C GLN A 24 26.19 -40.56 -8.60
N THR A 25 27.02 -39.79 -7.89
CA THR A 25 26.57 -39.13 -6.67
C THR A 25 25.35 -38.30 -7.06
N THR A 26 24.16 -38.88 -6.87
CA THR A 26 22.94 -38.10 -6.74
C THR A 26 23.18 -37.18 -5.55
N GLU A 27 23.54 -35.93 -5.83
CA GLU A 27 23.27 -34.85 -4.89
C GLU A 27 21.81 -35.03 -4.44
N PRO A 28 21.52 -34.97 -3.13
CA PRO A 28 20.14 -34.91 -2.70
C PRO A 28 19.51 -33.76 -3.47
N SER A 29 18.45 -34.06 -4.22
CA SER A 29 17.62 -33.04 -4.85
C SER A 29 17.36 -31.99 -3.77
N PRO A 30 17.58 -30.69 -4.02
CA PRO A 30 17.22 -29.69 -3.02
C PRO A 30 15.77 -29.97 -2.66
N LYS A 31 15.50 -30.27 -1.37
CA LYS A 31 14.13 -30.32 -0.86
C LYS A 31 13.49 -29.07 -1.42
N LYS A 32 12.44 -29.21 -2.25
CA LYS A 32 11.66 -28.06 -2.69
C LYS A 32 11.25 -27.37 -1.40
N ASN A 33 11.84 -26.23 -1.10
CA ASN A 33 11.40 -25.42 0.03
C ASN A 33 9.93 -25.12 -0.25
N HIS A 34 9.02 -25.67 0.56
CA HIS A 34 7.57 -25.52 0.46
C HIS A 34 7.11 -24.11 0.87
N HIS A 35 7.98 -23.11 0.76
CA HIS A 35 7.67 -21.73 1.10
C HIS A 35 7.09 -21.02 -0.11
N ASP A 36 5.84 -20.57 0.01
CA ASP A 36 5.43 -19.35 -0.68
C ASP A 36 6.23 -18.19 -0.08
N VAL A 37 7.42 -17.93 -0.62
CA VAL A 37 8.21 -16.75 -0.28
C VAL A 37 7.39 -15.53 -0.70
N MET A 38 6.97 -14.74 0.28
CA MET A 38 6.32 -13.47 -0.01
C MET A 38 7.39 -12.49 -0.46
N THR A 39 7.43 -12.23 -1.76
CA THR A 39 8.38 -11.30 -2.33
C THR A 39 7.86 -9.85 -2.28
N VAL A 40 8.78 -8.94 -1.94
CA VAL A 40 8.52 -7.50 -1.78
C VAL A 40 9.50 -6.70 -2.64
N TYR A 41 9.14 -5.46 -2.98
CA TYR A 41 10.02 -4.51 -3.67
C TYR A 41 10.49 -3.37 -2.75
N ALA A 42 10.44 -3.55 -1.43
CA ALA A 42 10.81 -2.57 -0.41
C ALA A 42 12.23 -1.97 -0.57
N THR A 43 13.16 -2.75 -1.15
CA THR A 43 14.54 -2.36 -1.47
C THR A 43 14.74 -2.06 -2.96
N GLY A 44 13.67 -2.02 -3.74
CA GLY A 44 13.68 -1.89 -5.20
C GLY A 44 14.01 -3.21 -5.92
N SER A 45 14.26 -4.29 -5.19
CA SER A 45 14.56 -5.65 -5.63
C SER A 45 13.49 -6.59 -5.12
N GLU A 46 13.15 -7.62 -5.90
CA GLU A 46 12.34 -8.72 -5.42
C GLU A 46 13.12 -9.49 -4.35
N ARG A 47 12.61 -9.53 -3.12
CA ARG A 47 13.26 -10.20 -1.98
C ARG A 47 12.24 -10.80 -1.04
N ASP A 48 12.62 -11.83 -0.31
CA ASP A 48 11.83 -12.38 0.79
C ASP A 48 11.53 -11.30 1.85
N SER A 49 10.24 -11.03 2.08
CA SER A 49 9.75 -10.08 3.09
C SER A 49 10.28 -10.37 4.49
N PHE A 50 10.49 -11.65 4.84
CA PHE A 50 10.99 -12.05 6.15
C PHE A 50 12.42 -11.56 6.37
N GLU A 51 13.28 -11.70 5.36
CA GLU A 51 14.71 -11.37 5.44
C GLU A 51 15.02 -9.87 5.28
N THR A 52 14.03 -9.06 4.90
CA THR A 52 14.23 -7.60 4.81
C THR A 52 14.50 -6.99 6.20
N PRO A 53 15.47 -6.07 6.35
CA PRO A 53 15.79 -5.44 7.64
C PRO A 53 14.82 -4.30 7.98
N MET A 54 13.52 -4.54 7.82
CA MET A 54 12.41 -3.64 8.14
C MET A 54 11.07 -4.39 8.18
N MET A 55 10.01 -3.73 8.67
CA MET A 55 8.67 -4.31 8.69
C MET A 55 7.92 -4.00 7.39
N VAL A 56 7.67 -5.05 6.61
CA VAL A 56 6.88 -5.00 5.37
C VAL A 56 5.69 -5.92 5.51
N THR A 57 4.51 -5.48 5.06
CA THR A 57 3.32 -6.33 4.94
C THR A 57 2.88 -6.39 3.48
N VAL A 58 2.65 -7.60 2.98
CA VAL A 58 2.06 -7.81 1.64
C VAL A 58 0.67 -8.39 1.83
N ILE A 59 -0.33 -7.75 1.25
CA ILE A 59 -1.70 -8.23 1.23
C ILE A 59 -2.07 -8.52 -0.22
N LYS A 60 -2.21 -9.81 -0.55
CA LYS A 60 -2.69 -10.26 -1.86
C LYS A 60 -4.21 -10.11 -1.93
N ASN A 61 -4.73 -9.75 -3.10
CA ASN A 61 -6.16 -9.63 -3.34
C ASN A 61 -6.80 -10.96 -3.74
N ASN A 62 -6.59 -11.98 -2.91
CA ASN A 62 -7.05 -13.36 -3.14
C ASN A 62 -7.89 -13.93 -1.99
N SER A 63 -8.15 -13.13 -0.96
CA SER A 63 -9.01 -13.50 0.17
C SER A 63 -10.44 -12.97 -0.04
N PRO A 64 -11.47 -13.64 0.51
CA PRO A 64 -12.84 -13.13 0.49
C PRO A 64 -12.98 -11.70 1.02
N GLU A 65 -12.22 -11.33 2.04
CA GLU A 65 -12.28 -10.00 2.68
C GLU A 65 -11.71 -8.91 1.78
N THR A 66 -10.56 -9.16 1.15
CA THR A 66 -9.94 -8.20 0.22
C THR A 66 -10.76 -8.07 -1.06
N GLN A 67 -11.30 -9.18 -1.56
CA GLN A 67 -12.07 -9.21 -2.80
C GLN A 67 -13.47 -8.60 -2.67
N THR A 68 -13.97 -8.41 -1.45
CA THR A 68 -15.25 -7.75 -1.17
C THR A 68 -15.08 -6.37 -0.49
N ALA A 69 -13.89 -5.78 -0.58
CA ALA A 69 -13.66 -4.42 -0.11
C ALA A 69 -14.49 -3.41 -0.94
N SER A 70 -15.10 -2.41 -0.28
CA SER A 70 -15.93 -1.42 -0.97
C SER A 70 -15.05 -0.39 -1.68
N THR A 71 -14.02 0.12 -1.00
CA THR A 71 -12.93 0.92 -1.58
C THR A 71 -11.59 0.23 -1.39
N VAL A 72 -10.57 0.66 -2.14
CA VAL A 72 -9.21 0.10 -2.01
C VAL A 72 -8.60 0.35 -0.62
N ASN A 73 -8.90 1.48 0.00
CA ASN A 73 -8.38 1.80 1.33
C ASN A 73 -9.06 1.00 2.44
N ASP A 74 -10.22 0.39 2.20
CA ASP A 74 -10.86 -0.49 3.19
C ASP A 74 -10.03 -1.74 3.47
N ILE A 75 -9.23 -2.20 2.50
CA ILE A 75 -8.24 -3.28 2.68
C ILE A 75 -7.25 -2.92 3.81
N LEU A 76 -6.90 -1.63 3.95
CA LEU A 76 -5.94 -1.17 4.95
C LEU A 76 -6.54 -1.05 6.36
N ARG A 77 -7.87 -0.91 6.51
CA ARG A 77 -8.51 -0.68 7.82
C ARG A 77 -8.25 -1.81 8.81
N LYS A 78 -8.08 -3.04 8.30
CA LYS A 78 -7.81 -4.25 9.09
C LYS A 78 -6.32 -4.49 9.37
N VAL A 79 -5.43 -3.61 8.90
CA VAL A 79 -4.00 -3.68 9.19
C VAL A 79 -3.70 -2.93 10.48
N PRO A 80 -3.14 -3.58 11.52
CA PRO A 80 -2.74 -2.89 12.74
C PRO A 80 -1.74 -1.76 12.46
N GLY A 81 -1.92 -0.64 13.16
CA GLY A 81 -1.08 0.55 13.04
C GLY A 81 -1.35 1.44 11.83
N ILE A 82 -2.29 1.06 10.96
CA ILE A 82 -2.77 1.86 9.85
C ILE A 82 -4.21 2.24 10.12
N GLY A 83 -4.52 3.52 9.95
CA GLY A 83 -5.90 3.97 9.94
C GLY A 83 -6.23 4.76 8.69
N VAL A 84 -7.52 4.81 8.41
CA VAL A 84 -8.11 5.54 7.29
C VAL A 84 -9.10 6.53 7.89
N THR A 85 -8.88 7.83 7.68
CA THR A 85 -9.80 8.86 8.14
C THR A 85 -11.03 8.94 7.24
N GLY A 86 -12.00 9.75 7.64
CA GLY A 86 -13.22 9.95 6.88
C GLY A 86 -14.15 8.75 6.98
N THR A 87 -14.97 8.58 5.96
CA THR A 87 -16.05 7.59 5.92
C THR A 87 -15.81 6.54 4.84
N SER A 88 -16.80 5.68 4.57
CA SER A 88 -16.73 4.65 3.52
C SER A 88 -17.03 5.19 2.12
N ARG A 89 -17.20 6.51 1.95
CA ARG A 89 -17.20 7.18 0.64
C ARG A 89 -15.80 7.14 0.02
N ALA A 90 -15.69 7.11 -1.31
CA ALA A 90 -14.38 7.07 -1.96
C ALA A 90 -13.57 8.37 -1.76
N ASN A 91 -14.25 9.52 -1.64
CA ASN A 91 -13.61 10.80 -1.34
C ASN A 91 -13.47 11.00 0.18
N GLY A 92 -12.31 11.47 0.61
CA GLY A 92 -12.00 11.80 2.00
C GLY A 92 -11.28 10.72 2.79
N GLN A 93 -10.93 9.60 2.16
CA GLN A 93 -10.19 8.50 2.78
C GLN A 93 -8.68 8.76 2.79
N ASP A 94 -8.20 9.52 3.77
CA ASP A 94 -6.77 9.76 3.98
C ASP A 94 -6.16 8.66 4.87
N ILE A 95 -4.97 8.19 4.50
CA ILE A 95 -4.24 7.15 5.23
C ILE A 95 -3.33 7.81 6.27
N TYR A 96 -3.27 7.24 7.47
CA TYR A 96 -2.26 7.58 8.47
C TYR A 96 -1.59 6.31 9.03
N MET A 97 -0.29 6.40 9.30
CA MET A 97 0.54 5.30 9.80
C MET A 97 1.76 5.84 10.53
N ARG A 98 2.20 5.16 11.60
CA ARG A 98 3.38 5.53 12.40
C ARG A 98 3.42 7.02 12.78
N GLY A 99 2.28 7.61 13.16
CA GLY A 99 2.19 9.01 13.59
C GLY A 99 2.16 10.06 12.46
N PHE A 100 2.18 9.64 11.20
CA PHE A 100 2.09 10.53 10.05
C PHE A 100 0.74 10.41 9.37
N ASP A 101 0.15 11.54 8.98
CA ASP A 101 -1.02 11.58 8.09
C ASP A 101 -0.59 11.40 6.62
N ARG A 102 -1.56 11.54 5.69
CA ARG A 102 -1.34 11.35 4.24
C ARG A 102 -0.16 12.14 3.66
N ARG A 103 0.27 13.24 4.26
CA ARG A 103 1.40 14.04 3.76
C ARG A 103 2.75 13.38 4.05
N GLY A 104 2.79 12.49 5.04
CA GLY A 104 3.96 11.70 5.41
C GLY A 104 3.90 10.23 5.01
N ILE A 105 2.81 9.79 4.36
CA ILE A 105 2.64 8.45 3.81
C ILE A 105 2.57 8.53 2.29
N LEU A 106 3.54 7.93 1.60
CA LEU A 106 3.54 7.94 0.14
C LEU A 106 2.64 6.81 -0.39
N THR A 107 1.63 7.14 -1.17
CA THR A 107 0.82 6.15 -1.88
C THR A 107 1.23 6.06 -3.35
N LEU A 108 1.43 4.84 -3.84
CA LEU A 108 1.76 4.53 -5.22
C LEU A 108 0.71 3.60 -5.81
N VAL A 109 0.42 3.75 -7.11
CA VAL A 109 -0.21 2.68 -7.89
C VAL A 109 0.65 2.42 -9.11
N ASP A 110 1.13 1.18 -9.25
CA ASP A 110 2.08 0.76 -10.29
C ASP A 110 3.30 1.71 -10.38
N GLY A 111 3.79 2.15 -9.22
CA GLY A 111 4.91 3.08 -9.08
C GLY A 111 4.59 4.57 -9.35
N ILE A 112 3.38 4.92 -9.82
CA ILE A 112 2.95 6.30 -10.02
C ILE A 112 2.51 6.90 -8.69
N ARG A 113 3.09 8.05 -8.31
CA ARG A 113 2.72 8.78 -7.10
C ARG A 113 1.25 9.20 -7.13
N GLN A 114 0.53 8.84 -6.08
CA GLN A 114 -0.84 9.24 -5.82
C GLN A 114 -0.89 10.37 -4.78
N GLY A 115 -2.09 10.88 -4.54
CA GLY A 115 -2.35 11.86 -3.49
C GLY A 115 -2.50 13.27 -4.04
N THR A 116 -3.45 13.99 -3.45
CA THR A 116 -3.71 15.41 -3.70
C THR A 116 -3.71 16.16 -2.37
N ASP A 117 -3.67 17.50 -2.40
CA ASP A 117 -3.86 18.33 -1.21
C ASP A 117 -5.11 19.19 -1.34
N THR A 118 -6.26 18.52 -1.29
CA THR A 118 -7.59 19.11 -1.57
C THR A 118 -8.44 19.31 -0.31
N GLY A 119 -7.82 19.24 0.87
CA GLY A 119 -8.52 19.24 2.15
C GLY A 119 -9.20 17.90 2.40
N HIS A 120 -10.52 17.87 2.26
CA HIS A 120 -11.37 16.75 2.70
C HIS A 120 -11.75 15.74 1.60
N VAL A 121 -11.19 15.88 0.39
CA VAL A 121 -11.67 15.13 -0.80
C VAL A 121 -10.56 14.33 -1.50
N ASN A 122 -9.45 14.07 -0.80
CA ASN A 122 -8.40 13.18 -1.31
C ASN A 122 -8.83 11.71 -1.16
N GLY A 123 -8.08 10.82 -1.80
CA GLY A 123 -8.32 9.38 -1.73
C GLY A 123 -7.36 8.63 -2.63
N THR A 124 -7.51 7.31 -2.68
CA THR A 124 -6.87 6.46 -3.69
C THR A 124 -7.94 5.96 -4.64
N PHE A 125 -7.98 6.51 -5.86
CA PHE A 125 -9.08 6.32 -6.79
C PHE A 125 -8.85 5.13 -7.72
N ILE A 126 -9.02 3.93 -7.17
CA ILE A 126 -9.01 2.66 -7.91
C ILE A 126 -9.98 1.69 -7.26
N ASP A 127 -10.63 0.86 -8.09
CA ASP A 127 -11.52 -0.17 -7.60
C ASP A 127 -10.72 -1.41 -7.13
N PRO A 128 -11.05 -2.02 -5.98
CA PRO A 128 -10.38 -3.22 -5.47
C PRO A 128 -10.28 -4.37 -6.48
N ALA A 129 -11.25 -4.55 -7.38
CA ALA A 129 -11.23 -5.64 -8.35
C ALA A 129 -10.08 -5.57 -9.36
N LEU A 130 -9.43 -4.40 -9.51
CA LEU A 130 -8.27 -4.20 -10.38
C LEU A 130 -6.94 -4.40 -9.65
N ILE A 131 -6.95 -4.57 -8.33
CA ILE A 131 -5.75 -4.74 -7.50
C ILE A 131 -5.34 -6.21 -7.48
N LYS A 132 -4.05 -6.46 -7.67
CA LYS A 132 -3.40 -7.75 -7.42
C LYS A 132 -2.98 -7.87 -5.97
N GLN A 133 -2.28 -6.85 -5.47
CA GLN A 133 -1.76 -6.82 -4.11
C GLN A 133 -1.43 -5.39 -3.66
N VAL A 134 -1.19 -5.24 -2.36
CA VAL A 134 -0.60 -4.04 -1.76
C VAL A 134 0.59 -4.39 -0.90
N GLU A 135 1.66 -3.64 -1.09
CA GLU A 135 2.85 -3.68 -0.25
C GLU A 135 2.85 -2.45 0.68
N ILE A 136 3.04 -2.70 1.97
CA ILE A 136 3.04 -1.70 3.04
C ILE A 136 4.43 -1.69 3.65
N ILE A 137 5.21 -0.66 3.35
CA ILE A 137 6.57 -0.47 3.86
C ILE A 137 6.50 0.53 5.00
N ARG A 138 6.79 0.08 6.23
CA ARG A 138 6.74 0.95 7.40
C ARG A 138 8.09 1.65 7.63
N GLY A 139 8.03 2.92 8.04
CA GLY A 139 9.20 3.73 8.36
C GLY A 139 9.74 4.55 7.17
N PRO A 140 10.82 5.33 7.39
CA PRO A 140 11.38 6.21 6.37
C PRO A 140 11.85 5.46 5.12
N SER A 141 11.33 5.85 3.96
CA SER A 141 11.62 5.21 2.66
C SER A 141 12.06 6.19 1.58
N ALA A 142 12.56 7.37 1.96
CA ALA A 142 12.98 8.40 1.00
C ALA A 142 14.11 7.93 0.06
N LEU A 143 14.96 6.98 0.46
CA LEU A 143 16.08 6.51 -0.38
C LEU A 143 15.63 6.11 -1.80
N LEU A 144 14.54 5.36 -1.92
CA LEU A 144 14.03 4.89 -3.23
C LEU A 144 12.86 5.71 -3.75
N TYR A 145 12.18 6.43 -2.85
CA TYR A 145 10.90 7.08 -3.16
C TYR A 145 10.85 8.58 -2.86
N GLY A 146 11.93 9.23 -2.44
CA GLY A 146 12.00 10.69 -2.24
C GLY A 146 10.96 11.27 -1.27
N SER A 147 10.44 12.46 -1.62
CA SER A 147 9.53 13.24 -0.77
C SER A 147 8.23 12.50 -0.43
N GLY A 148 7.79 12.63 0.83
CA GLY A 148 6.48 12.15 1.30
C GLY A 148 6.49 10.76 1.91
N ALA A 149 7.63 10.06 1.93
CA ALA A 149 7.76 8.71 2.48
C ALA A 149 8.37 8.72 3.91
N MET A 150 7.82 9.53 4.82
CA MET A 150 8.35 9.71 6.17
C MET A 150 7.91 8.63 7.15
N GLY A 151 6.62 8.30 7.14
CA GLY A 151 6.04 7.22 7.93
C GLY A 151 6.03 5.88 7.20
N GLY A 152 6.11 5.91 5.86
CA GLY A 152 6.14 4.72 5.03
C GLY A 152 5.63 4.92 3.61
N VAL A 153 5.44 3.80 2.92
CA VAL A 153 4.91 3.71 1.56
C VAL A 153 3.78 2.68 1.53
N ILE A 154 2.71 2.99 0.82
CA ILE A 154 1.64 2.07 0.44
C ILE A 154 1.68 1.93 -1.08
N ALA A 155 2.10 0.78 -1.57
CA ALA A 155 2.27 0.52 -3.00
C ALA A 155 1.25 -0.50 -3.49
N TRP A 156 0.26 -0.02 -4.25
CA TRP A 156 -0.73 -0.83 -4.92
C TRP A 156 -0.18 -1.35 -6.26
N GLU A 157 -0.32 -2.64 -6.52
CA GLU A 157 -0.02 -3.27 -7.81
C GLU A 157 -1.32 -3.73 -8.45
N THR A 158 -1.56 -3.31 -9.69
CA THR A 158 -2.75 -3.74 -10.43
C THR A 158 -2.50 -5.05 -11.18
N VAL A 159 -3.58 -5.81 -11.43
CA VAL A 159 -3.52 -7.12 -12.09
C VAL A 159 -2.83 -7.04 -13.46
N ASP A 160 -2.02 -8.06 -13.80
CA ASP A 160 -1.43 -8.30 -15.13
C ASP A 160 -2.02 -9.55 -15.80
N ALA A 161 -1.77 -9.75 -17.10
CA ALA A 161 -2.33 -10.87 -17.86
C ALA A 161 -1.83 -12.22 -17.33
N LYS A 162 -0.53 -12.28 -17.01
CA LYS A 162 0.12 -13.44 -16.39
C LYS A 162 -0.49 -13.86 -15.05
N ASP A 163 -1.13 -12.94 -14.33
CA ASP A 163 -1.74 -13.23 -13.03
C ASP A 163 -3.10 -13.93 -13.20
N LEU A 164 -3.70 -13.86 -14.40
CA LEU A 164 -5.00 -14.45 -14.73
C LEU A 164 -4.89 -15.70 -15.61
N LEU A 165 -3.83 -15.82 -16.42
CA LEU A 165 -3.61 -17.00 -17.27
C LEU A 165 -3.34 -18.25 -16.43
N ARG A 166 -4.11 -19.31 -16.70
CA ARG A 166 -3.84 -20.64 -16.13
C ARG A 166 -2.74 -21.35 -16.91
N GLU A 167 -2.16 -22.40 -16.32
CA GLU A 167 -1.19 -23.25 -17.01
C GLU A 167 -1.79 -23.81 -18.31
N GLY A 168 -1.06 -23.65 -19.42
CA GLY A 168 -1.50 -24.06 -20.76
C GLY A 168 -2.53 -23.14 -21.42
N GLN A 169 -2.94 -22.04 -20.79
CA GLN A 169 -3.89 -21.07 -21.35
C GLN A 169 -3.13 -19.89 -21.98
N ASP A 170 -3.53 -19.47 -23.19
CA ASP A 170 -2.95 -18.32 -23.88
C ASP A 170 -3.90 -17.12 -23.97
N HIS A 171 -5.19 -17.32 -23.72
CA HIS A 171 -6.18 -16.26 -23.63
C HIS A 171 -7.33 -16.69 -22.74
N GLY A 172 -8.02 -15.72 -22.13
CA GLY A 172 -9.16 -15.99 -21.30
C GLY A 172 -9.99 -14.75 -21.00
N PHE A 173 -11.14 -15.00 -20.38
CA PHE A 173 -12.04 -13.97 -19.91
C PHE A 173 -12.41 -14.24 -18.46
N ARG A 174 -12.52 -13.17 -17.68
CA ARG A 174 -13.04 -13.21 -16.31
C ARG A 174 -14.16 -12.20 -16.17
N VAL A 175 -15.32 -12.62 -15.68
CA VAL A 175 -16.42 -11.72 -15.29
C VAL A 175 -16.70 -11.87 -13.82
N PHE A 176 -17.23 -10.82 -13.19
CA PHE A 176 -17.67 -10.89 -11.81
C PHE A 176 -18.84 -9.95 -11.55
N THR A 177 -19.56 -10.24 -10.47
CA THR A 177 -20.54 -9.36 -9.85
C THR A 177 -20.31 -9.33 -8.35
N GLU A 178 -20.50 -8.17 -7.76
CA GLU A 178 -20.40 -7.94 -6.32
C GLU A 178 -21.63 -7.22 -5.81
N ALA A 179 -22.00 -7.49 -4.56
CA ALA A 179 -23.08 -6.81 -3.88
C ALA A 179 -22.81 -6.74 -2.38
N ALA A 180 -23.21 -5.65 -1.73
CA ALA A 180 -23.13 -5.54 -0.28
C ALA A 180 -24.34 -4.82 0.31
N THR A 181 -24.81 -5.31 1.46
CA THR A 181 -26.03 -4.79 2.11
C THR A 181 -25.78 -3.51 2.90
N GLY A 182 -24.59 -3.38 3.49
CA GLY A 182 -24.25 -2.28 4.38
C GLY A 182 -24.15 -0.92 3.67
N ASP A 183 -23.71 -0.91 2.42
CA ASP A 183 -23.58 0.28 1.58
C ASP A 183 -24.56 0.28 0.39
N HIS A 184 -25.49 -0.68 0.36
CA HIS A 184 -26.45 -0.90 -0.73
C HIS A 184 -25.78 -0.94 -2.11
N SER A 185 -24.58 -1.53 -2.18
CA SER A 185 -23.79 -1.55 -3.40
C SER A 185 -24.10 -2.73 -4.30
N PHE A 186 -23.96 -2.49 -5.60
CA PHE A 186 -23.97 -3.51 -6.63
C PHE A 186 -22.94 -3.14 -7.70
N GLY A 187 -22.10 -4.09 -8.08
CA GLY A 187 -21.06 -3.91 -9.07
C GLY A 187 -20.95 -5.10 -10.02
N PHE A 188 -20.39 -4.84 -11.19
CA PHE A 188 -19.97 -5.85 -12.13
C PHE A 188 -18.75 -5.41 -12.92
N GLY A 189 -17.98 -6.38 -13.39
CA GLY A 189 -16.80 -6.11 -14.20
C GLY A 189 -16.40 -7.29 -15.05
N GLY A 190 -15.49 -7.01 -15.98
CA GLY A 190 -14.99 -7.98 -16.94
C GLY A 190 -13.54 -7.70 -17.30
N THR A 191 -12.75 -8.76 -17.47
CA THR A 191 -11.36 -8.69 -17.93
C THR A 191 -11.16 -9.67 -19.08
N ALA A 192 -10.62 -9.18 -20.19
CA ALA A 192 -10.08 -10.00 -21.27
C ALA A 192 -8.55 -9.97 -21.17
N PHE A 193 -7.89 -11.11 -21.25
CA PHE A 193 -6.44 -11.22 -21.11
C PHE A 193 -5.89 -12.29 -22.04
N GLY A 194 -4.63 -12.12 -22.44
CA GLY A 194 -3.96 -13.10 -23.29
C GLY A 194 -2.48 -12.84 -23.45
N ARG A 195 -1.83 -13.81 -24.08
CA ARG A 195 -0.42 -13.78 -24.47
C ARG A 195 -0.23 -14.44 -25.84
N SER A 196 0.84 -14.03 -26.52
CA SER A 196 1.47 -14.73 -27.65
C SER A 196 2.92 -15.05 -27.27
N ASP A 197 3.75 -15.42 -28.24
CA ASP A 197 5.17 -15.73 -28.01
C ASP A 197 5.95 -14.57 -27.36
N ASN A 198 5.61 -13.32 -27.73
CA ASN A 198 6.37 -12.14 -27.31
C ASN A 198 5.50 -10.98 -26.81
N LEU A 199 4.18 -11.15 -26.75
CA LEU A 199 3.26 -10.14 -26.23
C LEU A 199 2.42 -10.75 -25.12
N ASP A 200 2.13 -9.96 -24.08
CA ASP A 200 1.06 -10.25 -23.13
C ASP A 200 0.27 -8.98 -22.85
N GLY A 201 -1.00 -9.11 -22.50
CA GLY A 201 -1.82 -7.95 -22.18
C GLY A 201 -3.21 -8.28 -21.71
N LEU A 202 -3.85 -7.26 -21.13
CA LEU A 202 -5.22 -7.32 -20.65
C LEU A 202 -5.95 -6.00 -20.86
N PHE A 203 -7.26 -6.12 -20.88
CA PHE A 203 -8.20 -5.01 -20.74
C PHE A 203 -9.24 -5.39 -19.69
N SER A 204 -9.44 -4.51 -18.71
CA SER A 204 -10.40 -4.69 -17.63
C SER A 204 -11.31 -3.47 -17.51
N PHE A 205 -12.58 -3.70 -17.21
CA PHE A 205 -13.53 -2.67 -16.83
C PHE A 205 -14.30 -3.09 -15.57
N VAL A 206 -14.65 -2.11 -14.75
CA VAL A 206 -15.47 -2.28 -13.55
C VAL A 206 -16.46 -1.14 -13.47
N THR A 207 -17.70 -1.43 -13.09
CA THR A 207 -18.69 -0.42 -12.71
C THR A 207 -19.38 -0.82 -11.43
N LYS A 208 -19.62 0.16 -10.56
CA LYS A 208 -20.24 -0.04 -9.24
C LYS A 208 -21.15 1.12 -8.90
N GLU A 209 -22.33 0.81 -8.39
CA GLU A 209 -23.17 1.76 -7.67
C GLU A 209 -23.04 1.52 -6.17
N THR A 210 -22.98 2.59 -5.39
CA THR A 210 -22.95 2.55 -3.92
C THR A 210 -24.00 3.53 -3.40
N GLY A 211 -24.82 3.08 -2.45
CA GLY A 211 -25.89 3.86 -1.85
C GLY A 211 -25.53 4.41 -0.48
N ASN A 212 -26.56 4.60 0.36
CA ASN A 212 -26.37 5.00 1.76
C ASN A 212 -25.60 3.91 2.52
N VAL A 213 -24.76 4.32 3.47
CA VAL A 213 -24.00 3.39 4.30
C VAL A 213 -24.63 3.30 5.68
N ARG A 214 -24.95 2.09 6.11
CA ARG A 214 -25.40 1.78 7.46
C ARG A 214 -24.20 1.87 8.40
N MET A 215 -24.29 2.78 9.37
CA MET A 215 -23.25 2.99 10.37
C MET A 215 -23.50 2.11 11.60
N SER A 216 -22.43 1.83 12.35
CA SER A 216 -22.46 0.95 13.52
C SER A 216 -23.18 1.54 14.73
N ASN A 217 -23.39 2.86 14.76
CA ASN A 217 -24.21 3.55 15.77
C ASN A 217 -25.71 3.57 15.42
N GLY A 218 -26.12 2.90 14.33
CA GLY A 218 -27.50 2.84 13.87
C GLY A 218 -27.94 3.96 12.92
N ASP A 219 -27.08 4.95 12.66
CA ASP A 219 -27.36 6.00 11.67
C ASP A 219 -27.16 5.51 10.24
N ASP A 220 -27.80 6.20 9.29
CA ASP A 220 -27.53 6.05 7.85
C ASP A 220 -26.74 7.24 7.31
N MET A 221 -25.50 6.98 6.89
CA MET A 221 -24.70 7.96 6.17
C MET A 221 -25.24 8.11 4.75
N LYS A 222 -25.75 9.31 4.42
CA LYS A 222 -26.26 9.60 3.08
C LYS A 222 -25.15 9.60 2.05
N ASN A 223 -25.30 8.79 1.03
CA ASN A 223 -24.33 8.65 -0.05
C ASN A 223 -25.01 8.10 -1.31
N LYS A 224 -24.45 8.46 -2.47
CA LYS A 224 -24.76 7.82 -3.75
C LYS A 224 -23.54 8.00 -4.65
N GLU A 225 -22.90 6.92 -5.06
CA GLU A 225 -21.73 6.95 -5.94
C GLU A 225 -21.97 6.04 -7.14
N THR A 226 -21.56 6.50 -8.32
CA THR A 226 -21.49 5.71 -9.54
C THR A 226 -20.05 5.71 -10.01
N ILE A 227 -19.37 4.59 -9.78
CA ILE A 227 -17.94 4.39 -10.00
C ILE A 227 -17.75 3.59 -11.29
N GLY A 228 -16.88 4.07 -12.17
CA GLY A 228 -16.40 3.36 -13.34
C GLY A 228 -14.87 3.33 -13.36
N ASN A 229 -14.28 2.18 -13.65
CA ASN A 229 -12.83 2.00 -13.78
C ASN A 229 -12.48 1.23 -15.04
N LEU A 230 -11.41 1.65 -15.73
CA LEU A 230 -10.83 0.95 -16.88
C LEU A 230 -9.34 0.77 -16.64
N LEU A 231 -8.83 -0.41 -16.98
CA LEU A 231 -7.41 -0.74 -16.95
C LEU A 231 -7.02 -1.42 -18.27
N ALA A 232 -5.96 -0.94 -18.91
CA ALA A 232 -5.32 -1.62 -20.01
C ALA A 232 -3.83 -1.76 -19.71
N LYS A 233 -3.29 -2.97 -19.88
CA LYS A 233 -1.86 -3.25 -19.73
C LYS A 233 -1.36 -4.12 -20.87
N GLY A 234 -0.13 -3.90 -21.29
CA GLY A 234 0.53 -4.74 -22.27
C GLY A 234 2.04 -4.74 -22.10
N THR A 235 2.66 -5.87 -22.39
CA THR A 235 4.09 -6.07 -22.46
C THR A 235 4.45 -6.60 -23.84
N TRP A 236 5.51 -6.06 -24.44
CA TRP A 236 6.19 -6.60 -25.60
C TRP A 236 7.63 -6.95 -25.24
N GLN A 237 7.95 -8.24 -25.33
CA GLN A 237 9.33 -8.74 -25.33
C GLN A 237 9.89 -8.53 -26.75
N ILE A 238 10.76 -7.54 -26.91
CA ILE A 238 11.34 -7.19 -28.22
C ILE A 238 12.36 -8.27 -28.63
N ASP A 239 13.17 -8.70 -27.66
CA ASP A 239 14.13 -9.80 -27.74
C ASP A 239 14.39 -10.36 -26.33
N ASP A 240 15.35 -11.28 -26.19
CA ASP A 240 15.68 -11.94 -24.90
C ASP A 240 16.19 -10.96 -23.81
N ALA A 241 16.60 -9.75 -24.17
CA ALA A 241 17.13 -8.74 -23.26
C ALA A 241 16.20 -7.53 -23.09
N GLN A 242 15.40 -7.20 -24.11
CA GLN A 242 14.66 -5.95 -24.19
C GLN A 242 13.15 -6.15 -24.03
N LYS A 243 12.55 -5.37 -23.13
CA LYS A 243 11.13 -5.36 -22.84
C LYS A 243 10.56 -3.94 -22.89
N LEU A 244 9.38 -3.79 -23.51
CA LEU A 244 8.58 -2.58 -23.46
C LEU A 244 7.24 -2.90 -22.79
N SER A 245 6.80 -2.09 -21.84
CA SER A 245 5.51 -2.25 -21.17
C SER A 245 4.74 -0.94 -21.17
N GLY A 246 3.44 -1.01 -21.36
CA GLY A 246 2.54 0.13 -21.36
C GLY A 246 1.31 -0.14 -20.50
N GLN A 247 0.86 0.88 -19.78
CA GLN A 247 -0.38 0.82 -19.02
C GLN A 247 -1.17 2.12 -19.10
N MET A 248 -2.49 1.99 -19.05
CA MET A 248 -3.43 3.09 -18.96
C MET A 248 -4.52 2.76 -17.96
N ARG A 249 -4.90 3.75 -17.15
CA ARG A 249 -5.99 3.64 -16.17
C ARG A 249 -6.92 4.84 -16.27
N TYR A 250 -8.22 4.59 -16.15
CA TYR A 250 -9.24 5.63 -16.05
C TYR A 250 -10.18 5.32 -14.88
N TYR A 251 -10.37 6.27 -13.99
CA TYR A 251 -11.35 6.23 -12.91
C TYR A 251 -12.34 7.39 -13.09
N ASN A 252 -13.62 7.13 -12.88
CA ASN A 252 -14.67 8.14 -12.76
C ASN A 252 -15.59 7.78 -11.60
N ASN A 253 -15.90 8.73 -10.73
CA ASN A 253 -16.92 8.62 -9.71
C ASN A 253 -17.82 9.85 -9.74
N ASP A 254 -19.10 9.64 -10.03
CA ASP A 254 -20.14 10.63 -9.88
C ASP A 254 -20.89 10.39 -8.56
N ALA A 255 -20.71 11.31 -7.61
CA ALA A 255 -21.16 11.18 -6.23
C ALA A 255 -22.21 12.25 -5.86
N ASN A 256 -23.23 11.90 -5.09
CA ASN A 256 -24.08 12.82 -4.34
C ASN A 256 -23.78 12.66 -2.84
N GLU A 257 -22.96 13.55 -2.32
CA GLU A 257 -22.37 13.45 -0.99
C GLU A 257 -22.26 14.84 -0.33
N PRO A 258 -21.99 14.94 0.98
CA PRO A 258 -21.73 16.23 1.62
C PRO A 258 -20.46 16.89 1.06
N LYS A 259 -20.38 18.22 1.13
CA LYS A 259 -19.21 18.98 0.70
C LYS A 259 -17.93 18.50 1.39
N ASN A 260 -17.99 18.24 2.70
CA ASN A 260 -17.01 17.48 3.46
C ASN A 260 -17.47 16.01 3.58
N PRO A 261 -16.96 15.08 2.75
CA PRO A 261 -17.37 13.67 2.77
C PRO A 261 -16.71 12.88 3.91
N GLN A 262 -15.81 13.48 4.68
CA GLN A 262 -15.22 12.86 5.87
C GLN A 262 -16.18 12.84 7.08
N GLU A 263 -17.30 13.56 6.97
CA GLU A 263 -18.35 13.66 7.97
C GLU A 263 -19.62 12.91 7.55
N ILE A 264 -20.37 12.38 8.53
CA ILE A 264 -21.65 11.70 8.28
C ILE A 264 -22.82 12.68 8.11
N ASN A 265 -22.75 13.84 8.77
CA ASN A 265 -23.80 14.84 8.86
C ASN A 265 -23.96 15.63 7.56
N VAL A 266 -25.23 15.85 7.20
CA VAL A 266 -25.64 16.79 6.15
C VAL A 266 -26.39 17.93 6.83
N GLY A 267 -25.97 19.17 6.61
CA GLY A 267 -26.58 20.34 7.25
C GLY A 267 -26.26 21.63 6.54
N SER A 268 -26.63 22.77 7.14
CA SER A 268 -26.34 24.11 6.60
C SER A 268 -24.84 24.35 6.37
N ASP A 269 -24.01 23.75 7.22
CA ASP A 269 -22.56 23.96 7.22
C ASP A 269 -21.81 22.87 6.42
N ASN A 270 -22.51 21.79 6.06
CA ASN A 270 -22.01 20.70 5.22
C ASN A 270 -23.08 20.27 4.21
N LEU A 271 -23.31 21.15 3.22
CA LEU A 271 -24.35 20.98 2.20
C LEU A 271 -24.04 19.80 1.27
N LYS A 272 -25.09 19.13 0.79
CA LYS A 272 -24.96 18.13 -0.28
C LYS A 272 -24.52 18.75 -1.59
N VAL A 273 -23.60 18.08 -2.27
CA VAL A 273 -23.09 18.44 -3.59
C VAL A 273 -23.11 17.22 -4.51
N ASN A 274 -23.28 17.47 -5.81
CA ASN A 274 -22.90 16.54 -6.85
C ASN A 274 -21.41 16.73 -7.10
N ARG A 275 -20.61 15.70 -6.84
CA ARG A 275 -19.17 15.69 -7.05
C ARG A 275 -18.83 14.73 -8.17
N THR A 276 -17.92 15.14 -9.05
CA THR A 276 -17.32 14.24 -10.05
C THR A 276 -15.83 14.18 -9.77
N THR A 277 -15.30 12.99 -9.53
CA THR A 277 -13.88 12.70 -9.37
C THR A 277 -13.41 11.85 -10.54
N ARG A 278 -12.46 12.36 -11.33
CA ARG A 278 -11.88 11.66 -12.49
C ARG A 278 -10.38 11.56 -12.34
N GLN A 279 -9.84 10.37 -12.56
CA GLN A 279 -8.39 10.15 -12.60
C GLN A 279 -8.00 9.43 -13.89
N ARG A 280 -6.90 9.89 -14.51
CA ARG A 280 -6.29 9.31 -15.69
C ARG A 280 -4.82 9.07 -15.43
N ASP A 281 -4.35 7.85 -15.64
CA ASP A 281 -2.94 7.53 -15.53
C ASP A 281 -2.45 6.83 -16.80
N ALA A 282 -1.21 7.12 -17.18
CA ALA A 282 -0.51 6.47 -18.27
C ALA A 282 0.96 6.30 -17.92
N GLN A 283 1.53 5.15 -18.25
CA GLN A 283 2.95 4.87 -18.03
C GLN A 283 3.47 3.97 -19.15
N ILE A 284 4.73 4.22 -19.54
CA ILE A 284 5.48 3.36 -20.44
C ILE A 284 6.79 3.04 -19.75
N THR A 285 7.21 1.78 -19.78
CA THR A 285 8.47 1.30 -19.20
C THR A 285 9.26 0.58 -20.27
N TYR A 286 10.47 1.04 -20.55
CA TYR A 286 11.45 0.29 -21.32
C TYR A 286 12.48 -0.31 -20.36
N GLN A 287 12.81 -1.59 -20.55
CA GLN A 287 13.81 -2.31 -19.79
C GLN A 287 14.79 -3.03 -20.72
N ILE A 288 16.08 -2.97 -20.39
CA ILE A 288 17.13 -3.79 -20.99
C ILE A 288 17.89 -4.54 -19.89
N LYS A 289 17.87 -5.88 -19.99
CA LYS A 289 18.53 -6.80 -19.05
C LYS A 289 19.07 -8.01 -19.82
N PRO A 290 20.26 -7.94 -20.42
CA PRO A 290 20.86 -9.07 -21.11
C PRO A 290 21.25 -10.17 -20.11
N GLY A 291 20.88 -11.42 -20.39
CA GLY A 291 21.10 -12.54 -19.46
C GLY A 291 22.57 -12.84 -19.12
N SER A 292 23.53 -12.37 -19.93
CA SER A 292 24.97 -12.53 -19.71
C SER A 292 25.64 -11.36 -18.97
N GLN A 293 24.90 -10.27 -18.70
CA GLN A 293 25.45 -9.03 -18.15
C GLN A 293 24.79 -8.67 -16.82
N GLU A 294 25.29 -9.23 -15.72
CA GLU A 294 24.80 -8.96 -14.36
C GLU A 294 24.92 -7.48 -13.93
N TRP A 295 25.76 -6.69 -14.61
CA TRP A 295 25.91 -5.26 -14.34
C TRP A 295 24.81 -4.39 -15.00
N LEU A 296 24.00 -4.95 -15.91
CA LEU A 296 23.00 -4.21 -16.68
C LEU A 296 21.58 -4.75 -16.47
N ASN A 297 20.77 -3.97 -15.78
CA ASN A 297 19.33 -4.12 -15.69
C ASN A 297 18.73 -2.71 -15.62
N PHE A 298 18.73 -2.05 -16.77
CA PHE A 298 18.34 -0.65 -16.88
C PHE A 298 16.85 -0.54 -17.19
N LYS A 299 16.17 0.37 -16.51
CA LYS A 299 14.77 0.72 -16.70
C LYS A 299 14.62 2.22 -16.87
N VAL A 300 13.76 2.63 -17.79
CA VAL A 300 13.29 4.02 -17.90
C VAL A 300 11.78 4.04 -18.01
N THR A 301 11.15 4.86 -17.17
CA THR A 301 9.71 4.89 -16.94
C THR A 301 9.18 6.32 -16.94
N PRO A 302 8.82 6.89 -18.10
CA PRO A 302 7.95 8.06 -18.15
C PRO A 302 6.53 7.72 -17.69
N TYR A 303 5.92 8.63 -16.93
CA TYR A 303 4.56 8.47 -16.41
C TYR A 303 3.80 9.81 -16.35
N TYR A 304 2.48 9.70 -16.40
CA TYR A 304 1.53 10.80 -16.31
C TYR A 304 0.35 10.41 -15.41
N SER A 305 -0.11 11.36 -14.59
CA SER A 305 -1.31 11.23 -13.78
C SER A 305 -2.07 12.55 -13.78
N ASP A 306 -3.40 12.51 -13.87
CA ASP A 306 -4.27 13.68 -13.89
C ASP A 306 -5.55 13.39 -13.12
N ILE A 307 -5.74 14.13 -12.03
CA ILE A 307 -6.90 14.05 -11.15
C ILE A 307 -7.69 15.34 -11.29
N ASN A 308 -8.98 15.23 -11.63
CA ASN A 308 -9.92 16.33 -11.69
C ASN A 308 -11.10 16.08 -10.75
N ILE A 309 -11.38 17.03 -9.85
CA ILE A 309 -12.47 16.95 -8.88
C ILE A 309 -13.34 18.19 -9.02
N THR A 310 -14.63 18.00 -9.24
CA THR A 310 -15.61 19.09 -9.36
C THR A 310 -16.73 18.94 -8.35
N ALA A 311 -17.35 20.04 -7.92
CA ALA A 311 -18.48 19.98 -7.00
C ALA A 311 -19.53 21.06 -7.29
N LYS A 312 -20.81 20.67 -7.25
CA LYS A 312 -21.96 21.58 -7.31
C LYS A 312 -23.15 21.06 -6.50
N GLY A 313 -23.56 21.79 -5.48
CA GLY A 313 -24.81 21.60 -4.74
C GLY A 313 -25.80 22.76 -4.93
N GLN A 314 -27.02 22.58 -4.43
CA GLN A 314 -28.03 23.64 -4.38
C GLN A 314 -27.56 24.77 -3.46
N GLY A 315 -27.58 26.02 -3.94
CA GLY A 315 -27.13 27.18 -3.16
C GLY A 315 -25.61 27.26 -2.94
N THR A 316 -24.83 26.29 -3.44
CA THR A 316 -23.35 26.34 -3.41
C THR A 316 -22.80 26.83 -4.74
N PRO A 317 -21.67 27.54 -4.79
CA PRO A 317 -21.01 27.85 -6.04
C PRO A 317 -20.39 26.59 -6.69
N TYR A 318 -20.10 26.65 -7.99
CA TYR A 318 -19.38 25.57 -8.67
C TYR A 318 -17.90 25.64 -8.30
N GLU A 319 -17.31 24.49 -7.97
CA GLU A 319 -15.89 24.33 -7.63
C GLU A 319 -15.24 23.30 -8.55
N GLY A 320 -13.98 23.55 -8.92
CA GLY A 320 -13.17 22.66 -9.72
C GLY A 320 -11.69 22.67 -9.32
N ARG A 321 -11.09 21.49 -9.25
CA ARG A 321 -9.69 21.27 -8.87
C ARG A 321 -9.07 20.33 -9.89
N THR A 322 -7.90 20.68 -10.42
CA THR A 322 -7.10 19.78 -11.26
C THR A 322 -5.71 19.63 -10.68
N GLN A 323 -5.22 18.40 -10.54
CA GLN A 323 -3.83 18.11 -10.20
C GLN A 323 -3.23 17.18 -11.25
N LYS A 324 -2.10 17.61 -11.83
CA LYS A 324 -1.36 16.83 -12.83
C LYS A 324 0.03 16.52 -12.35
N THR A 325 0.46 15.28 -12.52
CA THR A 325 1.82 14.82 -12.26
C THR A 325 2.43 14.29 -13.56
N TYR A 326 3.61 14.78 -13.90
CA TYR A 326 4.42 14.29 -15.02
C TYR A 326 5.76 13.86 -14.46
N GLY A 327 6.25 12.68 -14.81
CA GLY A 327 7.55 12.26 -14.31
C GLY A 327 8.27 11.29 -15.23
N ILE A 328 9.56 11.16 -14.96
CA ILE A 328 10.43 10.15 -15.57
C ILE A 328 11.37 9.64 -14.50
N LYS A 329 11.45 8.31 -14.39
CA LYS A 329 12.41 7.62 -13.55
C LYS A 329 13.33 6.76 -14.42
N ALA A 330 14.63 6.84 -14.19
CA ALA A 330 15.61 5.97 -14.82
C ALA A 330 16.48 5.34 -13.73
N ASP A 331 16.60 4.01 -13.74
CA ASP A 331 17.43 3.29 -12.79
C ASP A 331 18.12 2.09 -13.42
N ASN A 332 19.26 1.71 -12.87
CA ASN A 332 19.99 0.51 -13.22
C ASN A 332 20.27 -0.30 -11.96
N ARG A 333 20.28 -1.62 -12.12
CA ARG A 333 20.87 -2.52 -11.15
C ARG A 333 22.11 -3.20 -11.73
N SER A 334 23.16 -3.23 -10.92
CA SER A 334 24.39 -3.97 -11.19
C SER A 334 24.69 -4.93 -10.04
N ASN A 335 24.77 -6.22 -10.35
CA ASN A 335 25.15 -7.24 -9.39
C ASN A 335 26.62 -7.62 -9.56
N PHE A 336 27.35 -7.71 -8.45
CA PHE A 336 28.75 -8.14 -8.38
C PHE A 336 28.87 -9.27 -7.36
N TYR A 337 28.70 -10.52 -7.81
CA TYR A 337 28.73 -11.71 -6.94
C TYR A 337 30.15 -12.27 -6.72
N ASP A 338 31.08 -12.02 -7.63
CA ASP A 338 32.40 -12.67 -7.63
C ASP A 338 33.46 -11.98 -6.76
N LEU A 339 33.13 -10.86 -6.11
CA LEU A 339 34.08 -10.14 -5.26
C LEU A 339 34.48 -10.96 -4.02
N PRO A 340 35.75 -10.96 -3.57
CA PRO A 340 36.24 -11.91 -2.57
C PRO A 340 35.56 -11.85 -1.20
N LEU A 341 35.17 -10.67 -0.73
CA LEU A 341 34.67 -10.48 0.65
C LEU A 341 33.15 -10.50 0.76
N ALA A 342 32.46 -9.97 -0.25
CA ALA A 342 31.01 -9.77 -0.21
C ALA A 342 30.44 -9.72 -1.63
N SER A 343 29.19 -10.13 -1.79
CA SER A 343 28.40 -9.79 -2.98
C SER A 343 27.75 -8.43 -2.82
N HIS A 344 27.63 -7.70 -3.93
CA HIS A 344 27.02 -6.37 -3.97
C HIS A 344 25.90 -6.32 -5.01
N ASN A 345 24.73 -5.85 -4.60
CA ASN A 345 23.63 -5.54 -5.51
C ASN A 345 23.40 -4.03 -5.51
N LEU A 346 24.06 -3.35 -6.44
CA LEU A 346 24.04 -1.90 -6.55
C LEU A 346 22.81 -1.46 -7.34
N THR A 347 21.93 -0.66 -6.74
CA THR A 347 20.79 -0.03 -7.41
C THR A 347 20.96 1.48 -7.39
N TYR A 348 20.93 2.12 -8.55
CA TYR A 348 21.15 3.56 -8.66
C TYR A 348 20.34 4.16 -9.79
N GLY A 349 19.97 5.42 -9.65
CA GLY A 349 19.11 6.06 -10.62
C GLY A 349 18.82 7.51 -10.33
N SER A 350 17.95 8.07 -11.16
CA SER A 350 17.44 9.42 -11.05
C SER A 350 15.95 9.46 -11.31
N GLU A 351 15.29 10.44 -10.70
CA GLU A 351 13.88 10.73 -10.95
C GLU A 351 13.69 12.23 -11.04
N ALA A 352 12.94 12.67 -12.05
CA ALA A 352 12.46 14.04 -12.16
C ALA A 352 10.95 14.02 -12.37
N TYR A 353 10.22 14.81 -11.59
CA TYR A 353 8.77 14.92 -11.73
C TYR A 353 8.27 16.32 -11.39
N LYS A 354 7.15 16.70 -12.01
CA LYS A 354 6.45 17.96 -11.79
C LYS A 354 5.02 17.69 -11.39
N GLN A 355 4.58 18.30 -10.29
CA GLN A 355 3.17 18.37 -9.90
C GLN A 355 2.66 19.79 -10.14
N LYS A 356 1.51 19.91 -10.80
CA LYS A 356 0.82 21.19 -11.01
C LYS A 356 -0.60 21.07 -10.48
N GLN A 357 -0.97 21.98 -9.59
CA GLN A 357 -2.34 22.14 -9.14
C GLN A 357 -2.94 23.40 -9.74
N THR A 358 -4.19 23.32 -10.19
CA THR A 358 -4.89 24.45 -10.79
C THR A 358 -6.34 24.46 -10.29
N PRO A 359 -6.74 25.47 -9.48
CA PRO A 359 -8.13 25.72 -9.15
C PRO A 359 -8.88 26.33 -10.34
N TYR A 360 -10.19 26.17 -10.38
CA TYR A 360 -11.07 26.94 -11.27
C TYR A 360 -12.45 27.12 -10.65
N ALA A 361 -13.23 28.03 -11.23
CA ALA A 361 -14.50 28.49 -10.69
C ALA A 361 -14.33 29.05 -9.26
N ASN A 362 -15.08 28.57 -8.25
CA ASN A 362 -15.08 29.12 -6.89
C ASN A 362 -14.32 28.23 -5.89
N THR A 363 -13.38 27.42 -6.38
CA THR A 363 -12.53 26.62 -5.53
C THR A 363 -11.72 27.51 -4.60
N THR A 364 -11.72 27.16 -3.31
CA THR A 364 -10.87 27.76 -2.30
C THR A 364 -9.89 26.73 -1.77
N GLN A 365 -8.85 27.20 -1.06
CA GLN A 365 -7.91 26.34 -0.33
C GLN A 365 -7.17 25.34 -1.24
N PHE A 366 -6.92 25.73 -2.49
CA PHE A 366 -6.22 24.94 -3.51
C PHE A 366 -5.52 25.91 -4.47
N PRO A 367 -4.40 26.56 -4.07
CA PRO A 367 -3.80 27.66 -4.85
C PRO A 367 -3.37 27.23 -6.27
N ASP A 368 -3.21 28.14 -7.24
CA ASP A 368 -2.56 27.78 -8.52
C ASP A 368 -1.05 27.77 -8.33
N ALA A 369 -0.44 26.59 -8.47
CA ALA A 369 0.97 26.40 -8.14
C ALA A 369 1.53 25.16 -8.84
N ASP A 370 2.85 25.13 -8.97
CA ASP A 370 3.57 23.95 -9.38
C ASP A 370 4.82 23.70 -8.54
N ILE A 371 5.19 22.44 -8.41
CA ILE A 371 6.41 21.99 -7.76
C ILE A 371 7.11 20.96 -8.64
N THR A 372 8.40 21.18 -8.88
CA THR A 372 9.26 20.31 -9.66
C THR A 372 10.34 19.71 -8.76
N PHE A 373 10.54 18.40 -8.85
CA PHE A 373 11.55 17.65 -8.14
C PHE A 373 12.56 17.08 -9.14
N ALA A 374 13.83 17.09 -8.76
CA ALA A 374 14.92 16.39 -9.44
C ALA A 374 15.77 15.68 -8.38
N SER A 375 16.12 14.43 -8.64
CA SER A 375 16.73 13.58 -7.63
C SER A 375 17.67 12.53 -8.22
N GLY A 376 18.62 12.09 -7.39
CA GLY A 376 19.52 10.99 -7.69
C GLY A 376 19.74 10.14 -6.45
N PHE A 377 19.79 8.82 -6.62
CA PHE A 377 19.95 7.86 -5.53
C PHE A 377 20.93 6.75 -5.86
N LEU A 378 21.51 6.19 -4.81
CA LEU A 378 22.41 5.04 -4.83
C LEU A 378 22.12 4.20 -3.59
N GLN A 379 21.92 2.90 -3.79
CA GLN A 379 21.77 1.89 -2.74
C GLN A 379 22.66 0.70 -3.08
N ASP A 380 23.33 0.16 -2.08
CA ASP A 380 24.07 -1.09 -2.16
C ASP A 380 23.49 -2.07 -1.13
N GLU A 381 23.11 -3.25 -1.60
CA GLU A 381 22.78 -4.39 -0.75
C GLU A 381 23.97 -5.34 -0.75
N ILE A 382 24.63 -5.46 0.40
CA ILE A 382 25.89 -6.16 0.56
C ILE A 382 25.62 -7.45 1.33
N SER A 383 26.05 -8.61 0.83
CA SER A 383 25.99 -9.86 1.60
C SER A 383 27.38 -10.44 1.76
N LEU A 384 27.84 -10.64 3.00
CA LEU A 384 29.15 -11.21 3.27
C LEU A 384 29.16 -12.70 2.87
N LYS A 385 30.28 -13.17 2.30
CA LYS A 385 30.38 -14.55 1.80
C LYS A 385 30.53 -15.58 2.91
N ASP A 386 31.39 -15.25 3.89
CA ASP A 386 31.78 -16.18 4.96
C ASP A 386 31.02 -15.95 6.27
N LEU A 387 30.12 -14.97 6.30
CA LEU A 387 29.36 -14.59 7.48
C LEU A 387 27.88 -14.44 7.12
N PRO A 388 26.95 -14.90 7.96
CA PRO A 388 25.52 -14.74 7.76
C PRO A 388 25.06 -13.30 8.09
N VAL A 389 25.68 -12.33 7.42
CA VAL A 389 25.51 -10.89 7.67
C VAL A 389 25.30 -10.19 6.34
N SER A 390 24.23 -9.39 6.27
CA SER A 390 23.95 -8.51 5.15
C SER A 390 23.83 -7.06 5.61
N PHE A 391 24.18 -6.13 4.72
CA PHE A 391 24.02 -4.70 4.92
C PHE A 391 23.18 -4.09 3.81
N ILE A 392 22.48 -3.01 4.15
CA ILE A 392 21.92 -2.10 3.16
C ILE A 392 22.46 -0.72 3.48
N VAL A 393 23.14 -0.09 2.53
CA VAL A 393 23.60 1.28 2.66
C VAL A 393 23.17 2.07 1.45
N GLY A 394 22.72 3.29 1.64
CA GLY A 394 22.30 4.12 0.52
C GLY A 394 22.09 5.57 0.87
N THR A 395 22.12 6.39 -0.16
CA THR A 395 21.87 7.83 -0.04
C THR A 395 21.11 8.34 -1.26
N ARG A 396 20.31 9.36 -1.02
CA ARG A 396 19.57 10.08 -2.04
C ARG A 396 19.71 11.58 -1.83
N TYR A 397 19.88 12.30 -2.93
CA TYR A 397 19.73 13.75 -2.96
C TYR A 397 18.46 14.12 -3.72
N ASP A 398 17.64 14.96 -3.12
CA ASP A 398 16.47 15.56 -3.75
C ASP A 398 16.62 17.09 -3.77
N HIS A 399 16.30 17.70 -4.90
CA HIS A 399 16.13 19.13 -5.05
C HIS A 399 14.72 19.41 -5.53
N TYR A 400 14.06 20.40 -4.91
CA TYR A 400 12.75 20.85 -5.36
C TYR A 400 12.67 22.36 -5.52
N LYS A 401 11.89 22.77 -6.51
CA LYS A 401 11.50 24.15 -6.78
C LYS A 401 9.98 24.23 -6.87
N ALA A 402 9.36 25.02 -6.02
CA ALA A 402 7.95 25.37 -6.09
C ALA A 402 7.76 26.82 -6.55
N THR A 403 6.71 27.05 -7.31
CA THR A 403 6.35 28.35 -7.89
C THR A 403 4.84 28.56 -7.84
N SER A 404 4.43 29.80 -7.63
CA SER A 404 3.05 30.28 -7.72
C SER A 404 3.09 31.76 -8.11
N ASP A 405 2.21 32.17 -9.02
CA ASP A 405 2.21 33.55 -9.51
C ASP A 405 1.99 34.55 -8.37
N GLY A 406 2.75 35.64 -8.37
CA GLY A 406 2.69 36.66 -7.33
C GLY A 406 3.33 36.28 -5.98
N ASN A 407 3.91 35.08 -5.86
CA ASN A 407 4.59 34.59 -4.65
C ASN A 407 6.08 34.33 -4.90
N GLU A 408 6.88 34.29 -3.84
CA GLU A 408 8.30 33.93 -3.94
C GLU A 408 8.48 32.42 -4.22
N ASP A 409 9.44 32.10 -5.10
CA ASP A 409 9.86 30.72 -5.37
C ASP A 409 10.41 30.04 -4.10
N VAL A 410 9.96 28.81 -3.81
CA VAL A 410 10.58 27.99 -2.75
C VAL A 410 11.54 26.99 -3.38
N LYS A 411 12.85 27.12 -3.06
CA LYS A 411 13.91 26.24 -3.56
C LYS A 411 14.69 25.62 -2.41
N LYS A 412 14.72 24.30 -2.31
CA LYS A 412 15.50 23.58 -1.27
C LYS A 412 16.08 22.28 -1.81
N GLY A 413 17.13 21.80 -1.14
CA GLY A 413 17.71 20.48 -1.36
C GLY A 413 17.82 19.70 -0.05
N LYS A 414 17.79 18.37 -0.13
CA LYS A 414 17.86 17.49 1.04
C LYS A 414 18.58 16.19 0.68
N TRP A 415 19.50 15.79 1.56
CA TRP A 415 20.04 14.43 1.58
C TRP A 415 19.22 13.56 2.53
N SER A 416 18.95 12.32 2.12
CA SER A 416 18.34 11.28 2.95
C SER A 416 19.15 10.00 2.79
N SER A 417 19.66 9.46 3.89
CA SER A 417 20.48 8.25 3.88
C SER A 417 19.85 7.12 4.70
N LYS A 418 20.21 5.89 4.36
CA LYS A 418 19.78 4.68 5.06
C LYS A 418 20.98 3.76 5.29
N GLY A 419 21.02 3.16 6.47
CA GLY A 419 21.92 2.09 6.83
C GLY A 419 21.13 1.00 7.55
N ALA A 420 21.33 -0.26 7.18
CA ALA A 420 20.75 -1.40 7.88
C ALA A 420 21.74 -2.55 7.91
N VAL A 421 21.64 -3.38 8.95
CA VAL A 421 22.35 -4.64 9.09
C VAL A 421 21.34 -5.71 9.46
N SER A 422 21.45 -6.87 8.83
CA SER A 422 20.77 -8.09 9.25
C SER A 422 21.77 -9.20 9.47
N ILE A 423 21.47 -10.07 10.44
CA ILE A 423 22.27 -11.23 10.79
C ILE A 423 21.31 -12.41 10.90
N THR A 424 21.69 -13.57 10.39
CA THR A 424 20.96 -14.84 10.57
C THR A 424 21.80 -15.79 11.42
N PRO A 425 21.73 -15.70 12.77
CA PRO A 425 22.56 -16.52 13.65
C PRO A 425 22.32 -18.02 13.49
N THR A 426 21.11 -18.39 13.08
CA THR A 426 20.70 -19.75 12.76
C THR A 426 19.82 -19.72 11.50
N GLU A 427 19.50 -20.89 10.94
CA GLU A 427 18.59 -21.01 9.79
C GLU A 427 17.16 -20.54 10.10
N TRP A 428 16.76 -20.61 11.37
CA TRP A 428 15.40 -20.29 11.84
C TRP A 428 15.29 -18.90 12.48
N SER A 429 16.38 -18.13 12.61
CA SER A 429 16.36 -16.81 13.26
C SER A 429 17.04 -15.73 12.45
N MET A 430 16.51 -14.52 12.57
CA MET A 430 17.05 -13.31 11.95
C MET A 430 17.00 -12.17 12.96
N LEU A 431 18.06 -11.36 13.02
CA LEU A 431 18.14 -10.13 13.79
C LEU A 431 18.42 -8.98 12.83
N PHE A 432 17.82 -7.83 13.05
CA PHE A 432 18.15 -6.65 12.26
C PHE A 432 18.16 -5.35 13.07
N ALA A 433 18.94 -4.40 12.57
CA ALA A 433 18.94 -3.03 13.02
C ALA A 433 19.01 -2.10 11.79
N SER A 434 18.25 -1.01 11.81
CA SER A 434 18.27 -0.02 10.75
C SER A 434 18.22 1.41 11.29
N TYR A 435 18.82 2.31 10.52
CA TYR A 435 18.73 3.76 10.69
C TYR A 435 18.37 4.36 9.34
N SER A 436 17.25 5.06 9.26
CA SER A 436 16.73 5.61 8.00
C SER A 436 16.32 7.06 8.17
N GLU A 437 16.63 7.88 7.17
CA GLU A 437 16.18 9.27 7.08
C GLU A 437 15.14 9.45 5.97
N ALA A 438 14.18 10.34 6.18
CA ALA A 438 13.26 10.80 5.13
C ALA A 438 12.89 12.27 5.31
N PHE A 439 12.21 12.81 4.31
CA PHE A 439 11.70 14.16 4.32
C PHE A 439 10.42 14.28 3.50
N ARG A 440 9.70 15.39 3.69
CA ARG A 440 8.73 15.85 2.70
C ARG A 440 8.96 17.32 2.39
N ALA A 441 8.75 17.71 1.14
CA ALA A 441 8.55 19.12 0.83
C ALA A 441 7.23 19.61 1.46
N PRO A 442 7.14 20.89 1.84
CA PRO A 442 5.85 21.53 2.09
C PRO A 442 4.93 21.35 0.89
N SER A 443 3.62 21.18 1.13
CA SER A 443 2.66 21.12 0.05
C SER A 443 2.47 22.49 -0.60
N MET A 444 1.96 22.52 -1.83
CA MET A 444 1.65 23.79 -2.51
C MET A 444 0.58 24.59 -1.76
N MET A 445 -0.37 23.90 -1.10
CA MET A 445 -1.34 24.52 -0.20
C MET A 445 -0.66 25.13 1.04
N GLU A 446 0.28 24.42 1.66
CA GLU A 446 1.00 24.93 2.83
C GLU A 446 1.88 26.15 2.50
N MET A 447 2.47 26.19 1.31
CA MET A 447 3.34 27.29 0.86
C MET A 447 2.57 28.53 0.39
N TYR A 448 1.49 28.34 -0.37
CA TYR A 448 0.91 29.39 -1.21
C TYR A 448 -0.56 29.72 -0.94
N ASN A 449 -1.21 29.09 0.05
CA ASN A 449 -2.59 29.45 0.37
C ASN A 449 -2.69 30.90 0.88
N ASP A 450 -3.60 31.67 0.30
CA ASP A 450 -3.89 33.07 0.59
C ASP A 450 -5.39 33.35 0.82
N GLU A 451 -6.20 32.29 0.85
CA GLU A 451 -7.66 32.37 0.95
C GLU A 451 -8.16 32.74 2.35
N VAL A 452 -9.45 33.08 2.47
CA VAL A 452 -10.08 33.26 3.79
C VAL A 452 -10.08 31.94 4.54
N HIS A 453 -9.51 31.92 5.76
CA HIS A 453 -9.58 30.78 6.66
C HIS A 453 -10.92 30.76 7.40
N PHE A 454 -11.27 31.88 8.04
CA PHE A 454 -12.55 32.06 8.72
C PHE A 454 -12.90 33.54 8.88
N GLN A 455 -14.17 33.81 9.19
CA GLN A 455 -14.67 35.13 9.53
C GLN A 455 -15.48 35.06 10.84
N MET A 456 -15.17 35.94 11.79
CA MET A 456 -15.86 36.07 13.07
C MET A 456 -16.31 37.53 13.24
N GLY A 457 -17.53 37.84 12.80
CA GLY A 457 -18.05 39.21 12.77
C GLY A 457 -17.16 40.11 11.87
N PRO A 458 -16.57 41.21 12.41
CA PRO A 458 -15.68 42.09 11.64
C PRO A 458 -14.26 41.53 11.45
N ILE A 459 -13.91 40.44 12.14
CA ILE A 459 -12.59 39.81 12.02
C ILE A 459 -12.60 38.88 10.82
N VAL A 460 -11.82 39.21 9.79
CA VAL A 460 -11.53 38.32 8.66
C VAL A 460 -10.12 37.79 8.83
N ASN A 461 -9.96 36.48 8.96
CA ASN A 461 -8.67 35.83 9.02
C ASN A 461 -8.34 35.21 7.65
N ARG A 462 -7.23 35.64 7.04
CA ARG A 462 -6.76 35.12 5.74
C ARG A 462 -5.48 34.32 5.91
N TRP A 463 -5.32 33.32 5.06
CA TRP A 463 -4.05 32.65 4.93
C TRP A 463 -2.98 33.62 4.41
N LYS A 464 -1.77 33.50 4.93
CA LYS A 464 -0.59 34.23 4.51
C LYS A 464 0.43 33.21 3.99
N PRO A 465 0.76 33.24 2.68
CA PRO A 465 1.80 32.41 2.10
C PRO A 465 3.11 32.48 2.89
N ASN A 466 3.79 31.35 3.04
CA ASN A 466 5.06 31.27 3.75
C ASN A 466 6.13 30.58 2.89
N PRO A 467 6.84 31.33 2.03
CA PRO A 467 7.91 30.77 1.20
C PRO A 467 9.15 30.35 2.02
N ASN A 468 9.21 30.67 3.32
CA ASN A 468 10.33 30.31 4.19
C ASN A 468 10.18 28.92 4.82
N LEU A 469 9.11 28.18 4.51
CA LEU A 469 8.93 26.82 5.01
C LEU A 469 10.12 25.92 4.66
N LYS A 470 10.60 25.21 5.68
CA LYS A 470 11.59 24.14 5.54
C LYS A 470 10.87 22.82 5.28
N PRO A 471 11.53 21.87 4.59
CA PRO A 471 11.02 20.51 4.52
C PRO A 471 10.98 19.88 5.92
N GLU A 472 9.93 19.11 6.19
CA GLU A 472 9.91 18.25 7.38
C GLU A 472 10.93 17.13 7.19
N SER A 473 11.52 16.63 8.27
CA SER A 473 12.42 15.49 8.18
C SER A 473 12.31 14.55 9.37
N THR A 474 12.54 13.27 9.09
CA THR A 474 12.48 12.19 10.08
C THR A 474 13.78 11.42 10.10
N ARG A 475 14.10 10.89 11.28
CA ARG A 475 15.19 9.96 11.52
C ARG A 475 14.65 8.84 12.39
N THR A 476 14.73 7.61 11.92
CA THR A 476 14.19 6.45 12.62
C THR A 476 15.28 5.43 12.85
N ALA A 477 15.43 4.99 14.10
CA ALA A 477 16.13 3.77 14.44
C ALA A 477 15.11 2.66 14.64
N GLU A 478 15.32 1.49 14.03
CA GLU A 478 14.44 0.33 14.15
C GLU A 478 15.26 -0.92 14.40
N TYR A 479 14.83 -1.74 15.37
CA TYR A 479 15.49 -2.98 15.77
C TYR A 479 14.46 -4.08 15.80
N GLY A 480 14.79 -5.26 15.32
CA GLY A 480 13.83 -6.36 15.32
C GLY A 480 14.46 -7.72 15.14
N PHE A 481 13.61 -8.72 15.21
CA PHE A 481 13.96 -10.11 14.99
C PHE A 481 12.85 -10.84 14.25
N GLY A 482 13.23 -11.91 13.57
CA GLY A 482 12.34 -12.85 12.90
C GLY A 482 12.65 -14.28 13.33
N LEU A 483 11.62 -15.11 13.38
CA LEU A 483 11.70 -16.55 13.55
C LEU A 483 10.96 -17.24 12.41
N ARG A 484 11.57 -18.26 11.80
CA ARG A 484 10.95 -19.07 10.76
C ARG A 484 11.22 -20.55 11.04
N PHE A 485 10.16 -21.32 11.22
CA PHE A 485 10.23 -22.76 11.46
C PHE A 485 9.40 -23.50 10.42
N ASP A 486 9.91 -24.65 10.02
CA ASP A 486 9.20 -25.66 9.23
C ASP A 486 9.07 -26.93 10.04
N ASP A 487 8.01 -27.71 9.79
CA ASP A 487 7.75 -28.98 10.45
C ASP A 487 7.84 -28.86 11.99
N LEU A 488 7.25 -27.79 12.54
CA LEU A 488 7.30 -27.38 13.93
C LEU A 488 6.42 -28.25 14.84
N LEU A 489 5.11 -28.32 14.56
CA LEU A 489 4.14 -29.10 15.35
C LEU A 489 3.52 -30.24 14.53
N MET A 490 3.45 -30.10 13.21
CA MET A 490 2.90 -31.06 12.25
C MET A 490 3.79 -31.15 11.01
N ASP A 491 3.73 -32.29 10.31
CA ASP A 491 4.37 -32.40 9.00
C ASP A 491 3.80 -31.34 8.05
N ARG A 492 4.67 -30.62 7.33
CA ARG A 492 4.35 -29.57 6.36
C ARG A 492 3.73 -28.30 6.95
N ASP A 493 3.80 -28.11 8.27
CA ASP A 493 3.46 -26.81 8.84
C ASP A 493 4.63 -25.80 8.70
N ASN A 494 4.30 -24.51 8.71
CA ASN A 494 5.26 -23.42 8.64
C ASN A 494 4.83 -22.31 9.59
N LEU A 495 5.73 -21.86 10.46
CA LEU A 495 5.55 -20.70 11.32
C LEU A 495 6.55 -19.61 10.93
N GLN A 496 6.04 -18.42 10.62
CA GLN A 496 6.83 -17.21 10.48
C GLN A 496 6.38 -16.20 11.53
N PHE A 497 7.32 -15.63 12.26
CA PHE A 497 7.08 -14.58 13.24
C PHE A 497 8.09 -13.46 13.03
N LYS A 498 7.66 -12.19 13.10
CA LYS A 498 8.56 -11.04 13.01
C LYS A 498 8.08 -9.94 13.93
N ALA A 499 9.00 -9.32 14.66
CA ALA A 499 8.70 -8.20 15.53
C ALA A 499 9.79 -7.12 15.46
N SER A 500 9.40 -5.86 15.60
CA SER A 500 10.32 -4.74 15.67
C SER A 500 9.87 -3.67 16.67
N TYR A 501 10.86 -2.92 17.17
CA TYR A 501 10.69 -1.65 17.87
C TYR A 501 11.24 -0.53 17.01
N PHE A 502 10.48 0.56 16.87
CA PHE A 502 10.91 1.75 16.15
C PHE A 502 10.91 3.01 17.05
N ASP A 503 11.88 3.89 16.86
CA ASP A 503 11.99 5.20 17.51
C ASP A 503 12.30 6.27 16.44
N THR A 504 11.30 7.10 16.14
CA THR A 504 11.32 8.14 15.12
C THR A 504 11.40 9.52 15.76
N LYS A 505 12.40 10.30 15.34
CA LYS A 505 12.52 11.74 15.66
C LYS A 505 12.17 12.56 14.44
N ALA A 506 11.07 13.30 14.51
CA ALA A 506 10.63 14.23 13.49
C ALA A 506 11.06 15.66 13.83
N LYS A 507 11.46 16.42 12.81
CA LYS A 507 11.89 17.82 12.91
C LYS A 507 11.18 18.66 11.86
N ASP A 508 11.01 19.94 12.21
CA ASP A 508 10.42 20.95 11.34
C ASP A 508 9.01 20.58 10.87
N TYR A 509 8.22 19.87 11.69
CA TYR A 509 6.86 19.47 11.36
C TYR A 509 5.99 20.70 11.05
N ILE A 510 5.36 20.73 9.88
CA ILE A 510 4.60 21.88 9.38
C ILE A 510 3.22 21.84 10.02
N ASN A 511 2.91 22.88 10.77
CA ASN A 511 1.65 23.04 11.44
C ASN A 511 1.03 24.40 11.09
N THR A 512 -0.28 24.51 11.29
CA THR A 512 -1.01 25.75 11.10
C THR A 512 -0.89 26.63 12.34
N TYR A 513 -0.48 27.88 12.15
CA TYR A 513 -0.49 28.93 13.16
C TYR A 513 -1.59 29.94 12.84
N VAL A 514 -2.47 30.18 13.81
CA VAL A 514 -3.57 31.14 13.71
C VAL A 514 -3.28 32.32 14.65
N ASN A 515 -3.15 33.52 14.09
CA ASN A 515 -3.12 34.75 14.86
C ASN A 515 -4.51 35.38 14.89
N VAL A 516 -5.05 35.60 16.09
CA VAL A 516 -6.30 36.34 16.29
C VAL A 516 -6.06 37.55 17.18
N ASP A 517 -6.16 38.74 16.58
CA ASP A 517 -6.07 40.03 17.26
C ASP A 517 -7.45 40.70 17.22
N ARG A 518 -8.07 40.84 18.40
CA ARG A 518 -9.40 41.44 18.57
C ARG A 518 -9.37 42.97 18.58
N TYR A 519 -8.19 43.59 18.68
CA TYR A 519 -8.02 45.04 18.75
C TYR A 519 -7.57 45.62 17.41
N ILE A 520 -6.66 44.93 16.71
CA ILE A 520 -6.19 45.35 15.38
C ILE A 520 -6.68 44.34 14.35
N LEU A 521 -7.85 44.62 13.76
CA LEU A 521 -8.53 43.71 12.83
C LEU A 521 -7.65 43.27 11.63
N GLN A 522 -6.70 44.11 11.22
CA GLN A 522 -5.78 43.82 10.09
C GLN A 522 -4.65 42.84 10.45
N ASN A 523 -4.42 42.53 11.73
CA ASN A 523 -3.37 41.61 12.18
C ASN A 523 -3.80 40.13 12.18
N ASN A 524 -5.04 39.84 11.79
CA ASN A 524 -5.58 38.49 11.79
C ASN A 524 -5.12 37.72 10.55
N TYR A 525 -4.30 36.70 10.75
CA TYR A 525 -3.84 35.83 9.68
C TYR A 525 -3.70 34.39 10.15
N THR A 526 -3.66 33.47 9.19
CA THR A 526 -3.26 32.08 9.39
C THR A 526 -2.07 31.79 8.50
N THR A 527 -1.10 31.02 8.96
CA THR A 527 0.05 30.64 8.13
C THR A 527 0.59 29.30 8.55
N SER A 528 1.23 28.60 7.61
CA SER A 528 1.96 27.37 7.89
C SER A 528 3.31 27.72 8.51
N ILE A 529 3.71 27.04 9.59
CA ILE A 529 5.01 27.20 10.24
C ILE A 529 5.65 25.85 10.54
N ASN A 530 6.98 25.78 10.51
CA ASN A 530 7.69 24.63 11.06
C ASN A 530 7.67 24.69 12.60
N THR A 531 7.05 23.71 13.22
CA THR A 531 7.05 23.49 14.67
C THR A 531 8.29 22.71 15.12
N LYS A 532 8.60 22.77 16.42
CA LYS A 532 9.76 22.08 17.01
C LYS A 532 9.48 20.57 17.16
N ARG A 533 10.53 19.83 17.53
CA ARG A 533 10.66 18.36 17.49
C ARG A 533 9.43 17.57 17.95
N ALA A 534 9.14 16.47 17.26
CA ALA A 534 8.20 15.45 17.68
C ALA A 534 8.89 14.08 17.78
N LYS A 535 8.42 13.25 18.71
CA LYS A 535 8.91 11.89 18.92
C LYS A 535 7.76 10.91 18.74
N ILE A 536 7.99 9.87 17.93
CA ILE A 536 7.05 8.76 17.71
C ILE A 536 7.81 7.46 17.96
N TRP A 537 7.21 6.50 18.65
CA TRP A 537 7.83 5.19 18.91
C TRP A 537 6.77 4.11 19.00
N GLY A 538 7.17 2.85 18.88
CA GLY A 538 6.21 1.77 18.90
C GLY A 538 6.77 0.39 18.63
N TRP A 539 5.86 -0.57 18.56
CA TRP A 539 6.14 -1.97 18.27
C TRP A 539 5.25 -2.43 17.12
N ASP A 540 5.83 -3.19 16.20
CA ASP A 540 5.10 -3.97 15.19
C ASP A 540 5.40 -5.45 15.43
N ALA A 541 4.40 -6.31 15.35
CA ALA A 541 4.61 -7.77 15.36
C ALA A 541 3.63 -8.46 14.40
N SER A 542 4.10 -9.50 13.73
CA SER A 542 3.30 -10.34 12.84
C SER A 542 3.67 -11.81 12.99
N MET A 543 2.69 -12.68 12.79
CA MET A 543 2.84 -14.12 12.79
C MET A 543 1.96 -14.71 11.69
N ASP A 544 2.50 -15.65 10.93
CA ASP A 544 1.78 -16.47 9.97
C ASP A 544 2.08 -17.93 10.29
N TYR A 545 1.06 -18.69 10.67
CA TYR A 545 1.14 -20.13 10.89
C TYR A 545 0.27 -20.85 9.87
N LYS A 546 0.90 -21.63 9.00
CA LYS A 546 0.25 -22.34 7.89
C LYS A 546 0.34 -23.84 8.13
N THR A 547 -0.77 -24.53 7.91
CA THR A 547 -0.89 -25.99 7.96
C THR A 547 -1.74 -26.44 6.78
N ASP A 548 -1.85 -27.76 6.55
CA ASP A 548 -2.79 -28.28 5.56
C ASP A 548 -4.26 -28.05 5.94
N TYR A 549 -4.56 -27.82 7.23
CA TYR A 549 -5.92 -27.74 7.76
C TYR A 549 -6.41 -26.30 7.96
N PHE A 550 -5.49 -25.38 8.22
CA PHE A 550 -5.80 -23.98 8.43
C PHE A 550 -4.58 -23.08 8.25
N ASN A 551 -4.86 -21.82 7.95
CA ASN A 551 -3.90 -20.73 7.98
C ASN A 551 -4.32 -19.73 9.07
N TRP A 552 -3.41 -19.37 9.95
CA TRP A 552 -3.63 -18.39 11.00
C TRP A 552 -2.62 -17.26 10.90
N SER A 553 -3.12 -16.06 10.60
CA SER A 553 -2.33 -14.83 10.57
C SER A 553 -2.70 -13.97 11.78
N LEU A 554 -1.70 -13.48 12.51
CA LEU A 554 -1.86 -12.56 13.63
C LEU A 554 -0.97 -11.34 13.41
N ALA A 555 -1.50 -10.16 13.61
CA ALA A 555 -0.74 -8.92 13.54
C ALA A 555 -1.04 -8.04 14.76
N TYR A 556 -0.04 -7.34 15.26
CA TYR A 556 -0.14 -6.40 16.37
C TYR A 556 0.63 -5.12 16.05
N ASN A 557 0.07 -3.99 16.46
CA ASN A 557 0.78 -2.71 16.46
C ASN A 557 0.49 -1.95 17.75
N HIS A 558 1.54 -1.31 18.27
CA HIS A 558 1.48 -0.24 19.24
C HIS A 558 2.24 0.95 18.68
N THR A 559 1.62 2.13 18.68
CA THR A 559 2.26 3.37 18.26
C THR A 559 1.89 4.48 19.23
N GLU A 560 2.89 5.19 19.74
CA GLU A 560 2.73 6.40 20.54
C GLU A 560 3.50 7.56 19.91
N GLY A 561 3.04 8.78 20.14
CA GLY A 561 3.71 9.96 19.63
C GLY A 561 3.33 11.23 20.36
N LYS A 562 4.30 12.14 20.51
CA LYS A 562 4.11 13.45 21.14
C LYS A 562 4.98 14.54 20.53
N ASP A 563 4.47 15.76 20.57
CA ASP A 563 5.25 16.98 20.38
C ASP A 563 6.15 17.20 21.62
N GLU A 564 7.46 17.26 21.42
CA GLU A 564 8.42 17.41 22.53
C GLU A 564 8.41 18.82 23.13
N SER A 565 7.85 19.81 22.44
CA SER A 565 7.86 21.21 22.87
C SER A 565 6.76 21.56 23.86
N ASN A 566 5.59 20.91 23.73
CA ASN A 566 4.41 21.19 24.54
C ASN A 566 3.80 19.93 25.16
N GLY A 567 4.36 18.75 24.83
CA GLY A 567 3.93 17.46 25.35
C GLY A 567 2.67 16.90 24.71
N LYS A 568 1.98 17.59 23.78
CA LYS A 568 0.70 17.15 23.18
C LYS A 568 0.86 15.82 22.43
N SER A 569 -0.10 14.91 22.60
CA SER A 569 -0.16 13.68 21.83
C SER A 569 -0.37 13.97 20.34
N ILE A 570 0.30 13.18 19.49
CA ILE A 570 0.01 13.11 18.05
C ILE A 570 -1.27 12.28 17.86
N THR A 571 -2.24 12.81 17.11
CA THR A 571 -3.56 12.19 16.93
C THR A 571 -3.67 11.35 15.65
N SER A 572 -2.71 11.45 14.72
CA SER A 572 -2.57 10.63 13.51
C SER A 572 -1.99 9.23 13.83
N ILE A 573 -2.55 8.59 14.85
CA ILE A 573 -2.10 7.31 15.40
C ILE A 573 -3.33 6.42 15.63
N LYS A 574 -3.23 5.14 15.25
CA LYS A 574 -4.21 4.12 15.60
C LYS A 574 -3.84 3.56 16.99
N PRO A 575 -4.79 3.40 17.92
CA PRO A 575 -4.51 2.76 19.21
C PRO A 575 -3.97 1.34 19.04
N ASP A 576 -3.47 0.78 20.15
CA ASP A 576 -3.03 -0.61 20.21
C ASP A 576 -4.08 -1.51 19.56
N SER A 577 -3.66 -2.24 18.54
CA SER A 577 -4.56 -3.05 17.74
C SER A 577 -3.97 -4.42 17.43
N VAL A 578 -4.83 -5.43 17.49
CA VAL A 578 -4.55 -6.81 17.10
C VAL A 578 -5.54 -7.21 16.02
N THR A 579 -5.05 -7.78 14.93
CA THR A 579 -5.89 -8.46 13.94
C THR A 579 -5.51 -9.93 13.90
N SER A 580 -6.51 -10.82 13.95
CA SER A 580 -6.34 -12.27 13.83
C SER A 580 -7.22 -12.79 12.70
N ASN A 581 -6.64 -13.45 11.71
CA ASN A 581 -7.35 -14.10 10.61
C ASN A 581 -7.11 -15.61 10.66
N LEU A 582 -8.18 -16.40 10.73
CA LEU A 582 -8.16 -17.85 10.66
C LEU A 582 -8.93 -18.33 9.44
N ALA A 583 -8.24 -18.93 8.49
CA ALA A 583 -8.79 -19.51 7.27
C ALA A 583 -8.70 -21.03 7.33
N VAL A 584 -9.81 -21.73 7.07
CA VAL A 584 -9.92 -23.20 7.15
C VAL A 584 -10.44 -23.73 5.81
N PRO A 585 -9.58 -24.32 4.95
CA PRO A 585 -10.03 -25.09 3.80
C PRO A 585 -10.82 -26.33 4.25
N ILE A 586 -11.93 -26.62 3.58
CA ILE A 586 -12.80 -27.76 3.88
C ILE A 586 -12.40 -28.93 2.98
N ALA A 587 -11.33 -29.63 3.39
CA ALA A 587 -10.75 -30.73 2.61
C ALA A 587 -10.56 -30.32 1.13
N ASP A 588 -10.80 -31.25 0.20
CA ASP A 588 -10.69 -31.02 -1.24
C ASP A 588 -12.05 -30.63 -1.86
N SER A 589 -12.96 -30.02 -1.10
CA SER A 589 -14.32 -29.70 -1.60
C SER A 589 -14.40 -28.40 -2.40
N GLY A 590 -13.29 -27.66 -2.49
CA GLY A 590 -13.26 -26.28 -3.01
C GLY A 590 -13.85 -25.24 -2.05
N PHE A 591 -14.48 -25.63 -0.93
CA PHE A 591 -14.97 -24.70 0.08
C PHE A 591 -13.86 -24.29 1.07
N SER A 592 -13.94 -23.05 1.54
CA SER A 592 -13.21 -22.60 2.72
C SER A 592 -14.10 -21.72 3.60
N VAL A 593 -13.85 -21.75 4.89
CA VAL A 593 -14.48 -20.85 5.87
C VAL A 593 -13.40 -20.06 6.58
N GLY A 594 -13.74 -18.89 7.10
CA GLY A 594 -12.81 -18.21 7.99
C GLY A 594 -13.42 -17.13 8.83
N TRP A 595 -12.56 -16.61 9.70
CA TRP A 595 -12.86 -15.64 10.73
C TRP A 595 -11.76 -14.60 10.81
N LEU A 596 -12.13 -13.34 10.73
CA LEU A 596 -11.25 -12.20 10.96
C LEU A 596 -11.73 -11.42 12.19
N GLY A 597 -10.90 -11.33 13.22
CA GLY A 597 -11.12 -10.51 14.41
C GLY A 597 -10.22 -9.29 14.42
N GLU A 598 -10.79 -8.11 14.67
CA GLU A 598 -10.07 -6.86 14.96
C GLU A 598 -10.35 -6.44 16.39
N PHE A 599 -9.29 -6.30 17.20
CA PHE A 599 -9.35 -5.88 18.60
C PHE A 599 -8.55 -4.61 18.77
N THR A 600 -9.20 -3.53 19.20
CA THR A 600 -8.56 -2.22 19.33
C THR A 600 -8.78 -1.68 20.74
N ARG A 601 -7.70 -1.24 21.39
CA ARG A 601 -7.76 -0.57 22.69
C ARG A 601 -8.43 0.79 22.55
N HIS A 602 -8.97 1.32 23.65
CA HIS A 602 -9.42 2.70 23.70
C HIS A 602 -8.28 3.67 23.35
N THR A 603 -8.63 4.84 22.81
CA THR A 603 -7.63 5.88 22.58
C THR A 603 -7.11 6.41 23.92
N GLU A 604 -5.84 6.80 23.96
CA GLU A 604 -5.20 7.39 25.15
C GLU A 604 -4.44 8.67 24.78
N PHE A 605 -5.14 9.65 24.18
CA PHE A 605 -4.52 10.95 23.91
C PHE A 605 -4.45 11.79 25.19
N ASN A 606 -3.36 12.52 25.40
CA ASN A 606 -3.26 13.35 26.59
C ASN A 606 -4.20 14.58 26.54
N LYS A 607 -4.57 15.10 27.72
CA LYS A 607 -5.52 16.23 27.83
C LYS A 607 -5.08 17.48 27.06
N ALA A 608 -3.77 17.65 26.82
CA ALA A 608 -3.25 18.80 26.10
C ALA A 608 -3.62 18.79 24.61
N SER A 609 -3.93 17.63 24.02
CA SER A 609 -4.37 17.52 22.62
C SER A 609 -5.82 17.99 22.42
N LYS A 610 -6.65 17.94 23.47
CA LYS A 610 -8.11 18.14 23.41
C LYS A 610 -8.83 17.16 22.46
N ALA A 611 -8.18 16.07 22.07
CA ALA A 611 -8.80 15.04 21.25
C ALA A 611 -9.86 14.28 22.07
N GLU A 612 -10.99 13.98 21.43
CA GLU A 612 -12.01 13.13 22.01
C GLU A 612 -11.49 11.70 22.16
N GLN A 613 -11.82 11.05 23.28
CA GLN A 613 -11.43 9.67 23.51
C GLN A 613 -12.51 8.72 23.02
N GLN A 614 -12.09 7.63 22.40
CA GLN A 614 -12.97 6.59 21.86
C GLN A 614 -12.76 5.30 22.64
N ALA A 615 -13.85 4.58 22.91
CA ALA A 615 -13.81 3.30 23.61
C ALA A 615 -13.10 2.22 22.78
N GLY A 616 -12.53 1.23 23.46
CA GLY A 616 -12.00 0.03 22.80
C GLY A 616 -13.13 -0.84 22.23
N TYR A 617 -12.80 -1.66 21.24
CA TYR A 617 -13.78 -2.50 20.54
C TYR A 617 -13.19 -3.83 20.08
N ALA A 618 -14.10 -4.76 19.78
CA ALA A 618 -13.81 -6.02 19.11
C ALA A 618 -14.84 -6.22 17.99
N VAL A 619 -14.37 -6.38 16.76
CA VAL A 619 -15.21 -6.57 15.57
C VAL A 619 -14.82 -7.90 14.93
N HIS A 620 -15.83 -8.66 14.50
CA HIS A 620 -15.65 -10.00 13.96
C HIS A 620 -16.33 -10.10 12.60
N ASP A 621 -15.56 -10.54 11.61
CA ASP A 621 -16.02 -10.84 10.27
C ASP A 621 -15.93 -12.36 10.07
N PHE A 622 -16.91 -12.95 9.41
CA PHE A 622 -16.91 -14.37 9.03
C PHE A 622 -17.11 -14.48 7.54
N TYR A 623 -16.48 -15.48 6.91
CA TYR A 623 -16.67 -15.71 5.50
C TYR A 623 -16.79 -17.18 5.15
N VAL A 624 -17.42 -17.41 4.00
CA VAL A 624 -17.45 -18.69 3.29
C VAL A 624 -17.07 -18.41 1.85
N SER A 625 -16.16 -19.20 1.29
CA SER A 625 -15.85 -19.15 -0.13
C SER A 625 -15.89 -20.53 -0.75
N TYR A 626 -16.11 -20.55 -2.07
CA TYR A 626 -16.16 -21.73 -2.89
C TYR A 626 -15.39 -21.47 -4.18
N GLN A 627 -14.43 -22.33 -4.49
CA GLN A 627 -13.77 -22.42 -5.77
C GLN A 627 -14.25 -23.68 -6.48
N GLY A 628 -14.88 -23.50 -7.63
CA GLY A 628 -15.52 -24.57 -8.37
C GLY A 628 -14.50 -25.52 -9.02
N GLU A 629 -14.82 -26.80 -8.96
CA GLU A 629 -14.06 -27.88 -9.59
C GLU A 629 -14.89 -28.64 -10.63
N GLY A 630 -14.26 -29.52 -11.42
CA GLY A 630 -14.93 -30.33 -12.43
C GLY A 630 -15.71 -29.48 -13.44
N GLN A 631 -17.03 -29.67 -13.52
CA GLN A 631 -17.92 -28.91 -14.41
C GLN A 631 -18.09 -27.44 -13.99
N LEU A 632 -17.78 -27.09 -12.74
CA LEU A 632 -17.85 -25.72 -12.23
C LEU A 632 -16.47 -25.04 -12.21
N LYS A 633 -15.46 -25.64 -12.86
CA LYS A 633 -14.11 -25.07 -12.92
C LYS A 633 -14.14 -23.62 -13.42
N GLY A 634 -13.58 -22.74 -12.61
CA GLY A 634 -13.52 -21.31 -12.90
C GLY A 634 -14.64 -20.46 -12.30
N LEU A 635 -15.67 -21.07 -11.70
CA LEU A 635 -16.62 -20.39 -10.83
C LEU A 635 -15.97 -20.14 -9.47
N GLY A 636 -15.95 -18.89 -9.00
CA GLY A 636 -15.57 -18.53 -7.64
C GLY A 636 -16.72 -17.78 -6.97
N THR A 637 -17.04 -18.11 -5.72
CA THR A 637 -18.06 -17.38 -4.94
C THR A 637 -17.56 -17.14 -3.53
N SER A 638 -17.73 -15.93 -3.02
CA SER A 638 -17.34 -15.53 -1.67
C SER A 638 -18.48 -14.78 -1.00
N VAL A 639 -18.80 -15.15 0.24
CA VAL A 639 -19.77 -14.47 1.10
C VAL A 639 -19.06 -14.03 2.37
N VAL A 640 -19.17 -12.76 2.73
CA VAL A 640 -18.57 -12.20 3.95
C VAL A 640 -19.66 -11.54 4.78
N LEU A 641 -19.78 -11.92 6.05
CA LEU A 641 -20.57 -11.23 7.06
C LEU A 641 -19.63 -10.38 7.91
N GLY A 642 -19.48 -9.12 7.55
CA GLY A 642 -18.69 -8.13 8.29
C GLY A 642 -19.46 -7.55 9.48
N ASN A 643 -18.74 -7.27 10.57
CA ASN A 643 -19.29 -6.83 11.85
C ASN A 643 -20.47 -7.71 12.28
N ALA A 644 -20.23 -9.03 12.33
CA ALA A 644 -21.26 -10.05 12.50
C ALA A 644 -22.07 -9.90 13.81
N PHE A 645 -21.45 -9.35 14.85
CA PHE A 645 -22.11 -9.10 16.14
C PHE A 645 -22.78 -7.72 16.24
N ASP A 646 -22.83 -6.95 15.13
CA ASP A 646 -23.39 -5.58 15.07
C ASP A 646 -22.85 -4.67 16.18
N LYS A 647 -21.52 -4.71 16.34
CA LYS A 647 -20.83 -3.90 17.34
C LYS A 647 -20.85 -2.45 16.90
N GLU A 648 -21.34 -1.57 17.76
CA GLU A 648 -21.12 -0.12 17.67
C GLU A 648 -19.66 0.22 18.00
N TYR A 649 -18.98 0.91 17.08
CA TYR A 649 -17.58 1.31 17.24
C TYR A 649 -17.20 2.53 16.39
N TYR A 650 -16.14 3.20 16.81
CA TYR A 650 -15.69 4.46 16.23
C TYR A 650 -14.21 4.36 15.85
N SER A 651 -13.82 5.08 14.79
CA SER A 651 -12.41 5.31 14.48
C SER A 651 -11.75 6.15 15.57
N SER A 652 -10.42 6.19 15.62
CA SER A 652 -9.68 7.07 16.55
C SER A 652 -9.99 8.56 16.38
N GLN A 653 -10.61 8.96 15.27
CA GLN A 653 -11.05 10.34 14.99
C GLN A 653 -12.52 10.60 15.37
N GLY A 654 -13.21 9.64 15.99
CA GLY A 654 -14.60 9.80 16.44
C GLY A 654 -15.66 9.63 15.34
N ILE A 655 -15.27 9.14 14.16
CA ILE A 655 -16.24 8.80 13.10
C ILE A 655 -16.77 7.39 13.35
N PRO A 656 -18.10 7.17 13.46
CA PRO A 656 -18.66 5.83 13.58
C PRO A 656 -18.24 5.01 12.36
N GLN A 657 -17.91 3.75 12.56
CA GLN A 657 -17.50 2.86 11.47
C GLN A 657 -18.71 2.07 10.94
N ASP A 658 -18.51 1.30 9.88
CA ASP A 658 -19.59 0.54 9.21
C ASP A 658 -20.29 -0.44 10.17
N GLY A 659 -21.62 -0.51 10.06
CA GLY A 659 -22.45 -1.48 10.77
C GLY A 659 -22.33 -2.89 10.19
N ARG A 660 -23.20 -3.80 10.63
CA ARG A 660 -23.28 -5.16 10.06
C ARG A 660 -23.50 -5.12 8.54
N ASN A 661 -22.66 -5.83 7.79
CA ASN A 661 -22.68 -5.84 6.33
C ASN A 661 -22.52 -7.27 5.79
N ALA A 662 -23.45 -7.71 4.94
CA ALA A 662 -23.33 -8.96 4.19
C ALA A 662 -22.89 -8.64 2.77
N LYS A 663 -21.75 -9.21 2.37
CA LYS A 663 -21.11 -8.99 1.08
C LYS A 663 -21.06 -10.29 0.27
N LEU A 664 -21.26 -10.18 -1.03
CA LEU A 664 -21.24 -11.28 -1.97
C LEU A 664 -20.33 -10.91 -3.14
N LEU A 665 -19.47 -11.84 -3.56
CA LEU A 665 -18.77 -11.81 -4.82
C LEU A 665 -19.03 -13.12 -5.56
N VAL A 666 -19.40 -13.04 -6.83
CA VAL A 666 -19.47 -14.18 -7.74
C VAL A 666 -18.61 -13.86 -8.95
N SER A 667 -17.72 -14.76 -9.34
CA SER A 667 -16.86 -14.61 -10.51
C SER A 667 -16.80 -15.87 -11.34
N PHE A 668 -16.60 -15.72 -12.64
CA PHE A 668 -16.41 -16.84 -13.56
C PHE A 668 -15.27 -16.53 -14.53
N GLN A 669 -14.31 -17.44 -14.64
CA GLN A 669 -13.16 -17.33 -15.53
C GLN A 669 -13.02 -18.56 -16.42
N TRP A 670 -12.94 -18.35 -17.73
CA TRP A 670 -12.76 -19.38 -18.76
C TRP A 670 -11.62 -19.06 -19.71
#